data_AF-A0A959BA04-F1
#
_entry.id   AF-A0A959BA04-F1
#
_cell.length_a   1.000
_cell.length_b   1.000
_cell.length_c   1.000
_cell.angle_alpha   90.00
_cell.angle_beta   90.00
_cell.angle_gamma   90.00
#
_symmetry.space_group_name_H-M   'P 1'
#
loop_
_entity.id
_entity.type
_entity.pdbx_description
1 polymer ?
#
loop_
_entity_poly.entity_id
_entity_poly.type
_entity_poly.pdbx_seq_one_letter_code
_entity_poly.pdbx_strand_id
1 'polypeptide(L)'
;MLRLFSFLFLLALLGCRQEAATDTAAAGPPTAKKEGRTFEEFGATREDPYYWLNDPTSPEVIQHLEAENAFCEQNLAHTQALQDELYEELVARIEQQYQSVPTKQNGYWYYARYEEGDEYPYYCRKKDNMAAPEEVLLNVNEMAKGHKIYRLFQYFVSPDNQKLAFLVDTAGDLRNTLYFKDLSTGGLLPDQVSNCSFGGAWANDSQHFFYSLNDKTVRSYRVKRHALGADPGQDAQVYNEPDSTFSAFVSRSWDDRYIFIGSGSTTSSEAWYLNAGQPKGALKVVQPRQKNLEYQVESYTGEVFHIYNNHQAQNFRISTAPVGAPGLSNWKDVVPHNPDVYINGFTVRAKYLVVQERTKGLDKIRVINRQSGESYYVDFGEEVYTAGMYDPNDEFTSDSIRYDYQSLTTPRSTFGYSLATREKALLQQQKVGGGFDGTLYETKRLWATAQDGAEVPLSIVYRTELFRQDGSNPCLLYSYGSYGSSSMPYFNSSVISLLDRGFVYAIAHIRGGQEMGRKWYEDGKLMKKKNTFTDFIDCGQYLVDNQYTSTEGLFAMGGSAGGMLMGAVTNMRPDLFKGIIARVPWMDVISDMRNPDLPLTTLEYEEWGNPYEKEAYDYMLSWSPYDNVKPAAFPAILATGGLNDTQVLYHNPAKWVQKIRENNTGTEPVLFKCNMGAGHAGESGRFASQKETAMIYAFMVDQVGALAD
;
A
#
# COMPACT_ATOMS: atom_id res chain seq x y z
N MET A 1 -51.56 -10.16 -59.87
CA MET A 1 -52.65 -9.65 -59.00
C MET A 1 -52.01 -8.78 -57.92
N LEU A 2 -52.73 -7.74 -57.46
CA LEU A 2 -52.65 -6.98 -56.18
C LEU A 2 -51.27 -6.83 -55.47
N ARG A 3 -50.67 -5.64 -55.19
CA ARG A 3 -51.17 -4.24 -54.93
C ARG A 3 -52.19 -4.17 -53.76
N LEU A 4 -52.29 -3.16 -52.88
CA LEU A 4 -51.77 -1.77 -52.68
C LEU A 4 -51.96 -1.42 -51.15
N PHE A 5 -51.55 -0.35 -50.44
CA PHE A 5 -50.75 0.90 -50.58
C PHE A 5 -50.37 1.35 -49.11
N SER A 6 -49.15 1.82 -48.78
CA SER A 6 -48.69 3.23 -48.67
C SER A 6 -49.13 4.13 -47.49
N PHE A 7 -48.13 4.87 -46.98
CA PHE A 7 -48.12 6.28 -46.53
C PHE A 7 -48.50 6.71 -45.08
N LEU A 8 -47.51 7.37 -44.45
CA LEU A 8 -47.53 8.63 -43.68
C LEU A 8 -48.52 8.86 -42.51
N PHE A 9 -47.99 9.36 -41.40
CA PHE A 9 -47.94 10.83 -41.24
C PHE A 9 -46.73 11.31 -40.43
N LEU A 10 -46.27 12.54 -40.72
CA LEU A 10 -45.20 13.23 -40.01
C LEU A 10 -45.82 14.28 -39.07
N LEU A 11 -45.35 14.39 -37.82
CA LEU A 11 -45.78 15.47 -36.93
C LEU A 11 -44.61 15.99 -36.09
N ALA A 12 -43.97 17.03 -36.59
CA ALA A 12 -42.94 17.76 -35.85
C ALA A 12 -43.61 18.65 -34.79
N LEU A 13 -43.27 18.43 -33.53
CA LEU A 13 -43.53 19.40 -32.46
C LEU A 13 -42.25 20.19 -32.21
N LEU A 14 -42.23 21.43 -32.74
CA LEU A 14 -41.23 22.45 -32.44
C LEU A 14 -41.39 22.92 -30.99
N GLY A 15 -40.96 22.07 -30.06
CA GLY A 15 -40.82 22.44 -28.66
C GLY A 15 -39.67 23.42 -28.51
N CYS A 16 -39.97 24.72 -28.49
CA CYS A 16 -39.02 25.75 -28.09
C CYS A 16 -38.66 25.56 -26.61
N ARG A 17 -37.67 24.71 -26.32
CA ARG A 17 -36.90 24.85 -25.09
C ARG A 17 -36.19 26.20 -25.19
N GLN A 18 -36.59 27.14 -24.35
CA GLN A 18 -35.70 28.23 -24.00
C GLN A 18 -34.42 27.60 -23.46
N GLU A 19 -33.30 27.87 -24.11
CA GLU A 19 -32.01 27.79 -23.46
C GLU A 19 -32.03 28.81 -22.33
N ALA A 20 -32.33 28.33 -21.12
CA ALA A 20 -31.95 29.04 -19.92
C ALA A 20 -30.42 29.03 -19.91
N ALA A 21 -29.83 30.07 -20.50
CA ALA A 21 -28.40 30.34 -20.39
C ALA A 21 -28.08 30.45 -18.90
N THR A 22 -27.53 29.37 -18.36
CA THR A 22 -26.94 29.37 -17.02
C THR A 22 -25.69 30.21 -17.15
N ASP A 23 -25.82 31.46 -16.72
CA ASP A 23 -24.76 32.46 -16.72
C ASP A 23 -23.56 31.89 -15.96
N THR A 24 -22.54 31.45 -16.71
CA THR A 24 -21.41 30.67 -16.19
C THR A 24 -20.35 31.59 -15.59
N ALA A 25 -20.81 32.50 -14.74
CA ALA A 25 -19.97 33.16 -13.75
C ALA A 25 -19.24 32.06 -12.95
N ALA A 26 -17.91 32.07 -13.01
CA ALA A 26 -17.09 31.05 -12.36
C ALA A 26 -17.39 31.05 -10.86
N ALA A 27 -17.96 29.94 -10.36
CA ALA A 27 -18.17 29.76 -8.94
C ALA A 27 -16.80 29.73 -8.24
N GLY A 28 -16.65 30.54 -7.19
CA GLY A 28 -15.48 30.46 -6.32
C GLY A 28 -15.38 29.09 -5.64
N PRO A 29 -14.23 28.79 -5.01
CA PRO A 29 -14.02 27.51 -4.33
C PRO A 29 -15.17 27.20 -3.35
N PRO A 30 -15.69 25.95 -3.34
CA PRO A 30 -16.68 25.51 -2.38
C PRO A 30 -16.24 25.90 -0.97
N THR A 31 -17.14 26.51 -0.21
CA THR A 31 -16.87 27.00 1.14
C THR A 31 -17.75 26.24 2.11
N ALA A 32 -17.12 25.50 3.02
CA ALA A 32 -17.81 24.77 4.08
C ALA A 32 -18.37 25.75 5.12
N LYS A 33 -19.60 25.50 5.59
CA LYS A 33 -20.18 26.20 6.75
C LYS A 33 -19.36 25.92 8.01
N LYS A 34 -19.35 26.87 8.95
CA LYS A 34 -18.62 26.74 10.23
C LYS A 34 -19.52 26.20 11.34
N GLU A 35 -20.00 24.98 11.17
CA GLU A 35 -20.73 24.21 12.20
C GLU A 35 -19.74 23.28 12.91
N GLY A 36 -18.95 23.88 13.80
CA GLY A 36 -17.80 23.25 14.42
C GLY A 36 -18.05 22.53 15.74
N ARG A 37 -16.97 21.95 16.26
CA ARG A 37 -16.90 21.39 17.62
C ARG A 37 -15.71 21.99 18.38
N THR A 38 -15.96 22.38 19.61
CA THR A 38 -14.93 22.77 20.58
C THR A 38 -14.53 21.56 21.43
N PHE A 39 -13.23 21.42 21.69
CA PHE A 39 -12.65 20.40 22.56
C PHE A 39 -11.90 21.07 23.72
N GLU A 40 -11.99 20.48 24.91
CA GLU A 40 -11.30 20.92 26.13
C GLU A 40 -10.28 19.85 26.54
N GLU A 41 -8.99 20.16 26.39
CA GLU A 41 -7.92 19.18 26.31
C GLU A 41 -6.73 19.66 27.15
N PHE A 42 -6.51 19.01 28.31
CA PHE A 42 -5.48 19.39 29.30
C PHE A 42 -5.55 20.85 29.81
N GLY A 43 -6.72 21.49 29.73
CA GLY A 43 -6.92 22.89 30.09
C GLY A 43 -6.65 23.90 28.97
N ALA A 44 -6.50 23.42 27.74
CA ALA A 44 -6.51 24.22 26.52
C ALA A 44 -7.76 23.94 25.68
N THR A 45 -8.32 25.00 25.09
CA THR A 45 -9.44 24.93 24.15
C THR A 45 -8.92 24.75 22.73
N ARG A 46 -9.47 23.78 21.99
CA ARG A 46 -9.19 23.55 20.56
C ARG A 46 -10.48 23.59 19.75
N GLU A 47 -10.52 24.37 18.69
CA GLU A 47 -11.70 24.51 17.83
C GLU A 47 -11.51 23.83 16.47
N ASP A 48 -12.48 22.98 16.11
CA ASP A 48 -12.61 22.41 14.78
C ASP A 48 -13.86 22.99 14.10
N PRO A 49 -13.75 24.06 13.29
CA PRO A 49 -14.89 24.71 12.65
C PRO A 49 -15.59 23.84 11.60
N TYR A 50 -14.97 22.75 11.15
CA TYR A 50 -15.45 21.88 10.08
C TYR A 50 -15.80 20.45 10.56
N TYR A 51 -15.97 20.26 11.88
CA TYR A 51 -16.27 18.94 12.48
C TYR A 51 -17.51 18.25 11.87
N TRP A 52 -18.50 19.01 11.39
CA TRP A 52 -19.68 18.47 10.71
C TRP A 52 -19.38 17.63 9.46
N LEU A 53 -18.21 17.84 8.81
CA LEU A 53 -17.78 17.02 7.67
C LEU A 53 -17.48 15.57 8.04
N ASN A 54 -17.37 15.22 9.33
CA ASN A 54 -17.11 13.87 9.81
C ASN A 54 -18.32 12.90 9.70
N ASP A 55 -19.51 13.35 9.27
CA ASP A 55 -20.70 12.49 9.13
C ASP A 55 -20.94 12.04 7.66
N PRO A 56 -20.59 10.79 7.27
CA PRO A 56 -20.82 10.28 5.92
C PRO A 56 -22.30 10.03 5.60
N THR A 57 -23.19 10.09 6.59
CA THR A 57 -24.64 9.90 6.38
C THR A 57 -25.38 11.21 6.11
N SER A 58 -24.73 12.35 6.30
CA SER A 58 -25.31 13.67 6.06
C SER A 58 -25.38 14.00 4.56
N PRO A 59 -26.57 14.31 4.00
CA PRO A 59 -26.70 14.76 2.61
C PRO A 59 -25.94 16.06 2.32
N GLU A 60 -25.74 16.92 3.33
CA GLU A 60 -24.95 18.15 3.18
C GLU A 60 -23.46 17.85 2.97
N VAL A 61 -22.94 16.79 3.60
CA VAL A 61 -21.54 16.35 3.42
C VAL A 61 -21.36 15.78 2.02
N ILE A 62 -22.28 14.92 1.56
CA ILE A 62 -22.27 14.42 0.18
C ILE A 62 -22.33 15.57 -0.83
N GLN A 63 -23.24 16.54 -0.65
CA GLN A 63 -23.33 17.72 -1.51
C GLN A 63 -22.05 18.57 -1.51
N HIS A 64 -21.36 18.69 -0.37
CA HIS A 64 -20.08 19.40 -0.30
C HIS A 64 -18.97 18.67 -1.06
N LEU A 65 -18.88 17.34 -0.93
CA LEU A 65 -17.90 16.51 -1.67
C LEU A 65 -18.19 16.51 -3.18
N GLU A 66 -19.45 16.55 -3.59
CA GLU A 66 -19.85 16.72 -5.00
C GLU A 66 -19.49 18.11 -5.54
N ALA A 67 -19.65 19.16 -4.73
CA ALA A 67 -19.24 20.52 -5.10
C ALA A 67 -17.71 20.66 -5.22
N GLU A 68 -16.93 20.03 -4.33
CA GLU A 68 -15.46 19.97 -4.43
C GLU A 68 -15.01 19.23 -5.69
N ASN A 69 -15.65 18.09 -6.00
CA ASN A 69 -15.40 17.37 -7.25
C ASN A 69 -15.68 18.23 -8.49
N ALA A 70 -16.81 18.93 -8.54
CA ALA A 70 -17.17 19.81 -9.66
C ALA A 70 -16.21 21.00 -9.79
N PHE A 71 -15.76 21.59 -8.67
CA PHE A 71 -14.76 22.65 -8.68
C PHE A 71 -13.40 22.14 -9.15
N CYS A 72 -12.96 20.96 -8.70
CA CYS A 72 -11.73 20.32 -9.17
C CYS A 72 -11.79 20.03 -10.68
N GLU A 73 -12.91 19.52 -11.19
CA GLU A 73 -13.13 19.29 -12.62
C GLU A 73 -13.13 20.60 -13.42
N GLN A 74 -13.78 21.66 -12.91
CA GLN A 74 -13.78 22.97 -13.56
C GLN A 74 -12.38 23.60 -13.63
N ASN A 75 -11.57 23.48 -12.58
CA ASN A 75 -10.20 24.04 -12.53
C ASN A 75 -9.18 23.21 -13.34
N LEU A 76 -9.52 21.98 -13.74
CA LEU A 76 -8.66 21.13 -14.57
C LEU A 76 -9.19 20.97 -16.01
N ALA A 77 -10.35 21.55 -16.35
CA ALA A 77 -11.01 21.37 -17.65
C ALA A 77 -10.15 21.79 -18.86
N HIS A 78 -9.26 22.77 -18.70
CA HIS A 78 -8.32 23.17 -19.76
C HIS A 78 -7.21 22.13 -19.98
N THR A 79 -6.89 21.32 -18.97
CA THR A 79 -5.91 20.23 -19.06
C THR A 79 -6.47 18.92 -19.63
N GLN A 80 -7.76 18.83 -19.97
CA GLN A 80 -8.41 17.56 -20.33
C GLN A 80 -7.70 16.81 -21.46
N ALA A 81 -7.25 17.52 -22.51
CA ALA A 81 -6.51 16.90 -23.61
C ALA A 81 -5.18 16.26 -23.14
N LEU A 82 -4.46 16.92 -22.23
CA LEU A 82 -3.24 16.40 -21.61
C LEU A 82 -3.56 15.25 -20.63
N GLN A 83 -4.71 15.26 -19.94
CA GLN A 83 -5.16 14.11 -19.13
C GLN A 83 -5.46 12.90 -20.00
N ASP A 84 -6.09 13.08 -21.15
CA ASP A 84 -6.39 12.00 -22.10
C ASP A 84 -5.09 11.45 -22.72
N GLU A 85 -4.17 12.32 -23.15
CA GLU A 85 -2.82 11.97 -23.64
C GLU A 85 -2.01 11.18 -22.60
N LEU A 86 -1.93 11.69 -21.37
CA LEU A 86 -1.23 11.02 -20.26
C LEU A 86 -1.92 9.69 -19.90
N TYR A 87 -3.24 9.60 -19.95
CA TYR A 87 -3.95 8.34 -19.74
C TYR A 87 -3.62 7.31 -20.83
N GLU A 88 -3.60 7.70 -22.10
CA GLU A 88 -3.19 6.83 -23.21
C GLU A 88 -1.74 6.37 -23.07
N GLU A 89 -0.82 7.26 -22.70
CA GLU A 89 0.57 6.93 -22.37
C GLU A 89 0.70 5.91 -21.21
N LEU A 90 -0.04 6.14 -20.12
CA LEU A 90 -0.01 5.28 -18.93
C LEU A 90 -0.54 3.88 -19.26
N VAL A 91 -1.65 3.79 -19.99
CA VAL A 91 -2.23 2.52 -20.47
C VAL A 91 -1.30 1.85 -21.49
N ALA A 92 -0.68 2.61 -22.40
CA ALA A 92 0.22 2.07 -23.42
C ALA A 92 1.51 1.47 -22.84
N ARG A 93 1.93 1.86 -21.62
CA ARG A 93 3.06 1.24 -20.92
C ARG A 93 2.70 -0.05 -20.18
N ILE A 94 1.41 -0.37 -19.98
CA ILE A 94 0.95 -1.61 -19.34
C ILE A 94 0.97 -2.79 -20.33
N GLU A 95 1.62 -3.89 -19.96
CA GLU A 95 1.51 -5.17 -20.68
C GLU A 95 0.09 -5.73 -20.52
N GLN A 96 -0.79 -5.48 -21.51
CA GLN A 96 -2.19 -5.89 -21.43
C GLN A 96 -2.35 -7.41 -21.36
N GLN A 97 -1.73 -8.13 -22.30
CA GLN A 97 -1.67 -9.59 -22.29
C GLN A 97 -0.49 -10.08 -21.43
N TYR A 98 -0.71 -10.19 -20.12
CA TYR A 98 0.31 -10.56 -19.13
C TYR A 98 0.03 -11.94 -18.50
N GLN A 99 1.07 -12.69 -18.16
CA GLN A 99 1.00 -13.88 -17.31
C GLN A 99 2.17 -13.83 -16.31
N SER A 100 1.93 -14.14 -15.03
CA SER A 100 2.99 -14.22 -14.01
C SER A 100 3.84 -15.51 -14.14
N VAL A 101 5.08 -15.49 -13.66
CA VAL A 101 5.93 -16.69 -13.54
C VAL A 101 5.20 -17.79 -12.74
N PRO A 102 4.96 -18.99 -13.31
CA PRO A 102 4.20 -20.04 -12.64
C PRO A 102 4.87 -20.59 -11.37
N THR A 103 4.08 -20.85 -10.34
CA THR A 103 4.52 -21.34 -9.03
C THR A 103 4.00 -22.75 -8.77
N LYS A 104 4.89 -23.70 -8.46
CA LYS A 104 4.50 -25.10 -8.20
C LYS A 104 4.13 -25.28 -6.72
N GLN A 105 2.94 -25.81 -6.44
CA GLN A 105 2.49 -26.16 -5.10
C GLN A 105 1.52 -27.35 -5.15
N ASN A 106 1.63 -28.32 -4.23
CA ASN A 106 0.69 -29.44 -4.06
C ASN A 106 0.27 -30.16 -5.36
N GLY A 107 1.21 -30.41 -6.28
CA GLY A 107 0.96 -31.07 -7.58
C GLY A 107 0.39 -30.17 -8.70
N TYR A 108 0.32 -28.86 -8.48
CA TYR A 108 -0.22 -27.88 -9.44
C TYR A 108 0.74 -26.71 -9.67
N TRP A 109 0.67 -26.11 -10.86
CA TRP A 109 1.36 -24.87 -11.22
C TRP A 109 0.35 -23.73 -11.28
N TYR A 110 0.48 -22.75 -10.39
CA TYR A 110 -0.41 -21.60 -10.24
C TYR A 110 0.17 -20.36 -10.91
N TYR A 111 -0.70 -19.54 -11.52
CA TYR A 111 -0.34 -18.24 -12.09
C TYR A 111 -1.57 -17.33 -12.20
N ALA A 112 -1.33 -16.02 -12.21
CA ALA A 112 -2.31 -15.05 -12.67
C ALA A 112 -2.05 -14.69 -14.14
N ARG A 113 -3.10 -14.39 -14.90
CA ARG A 113 -3.01 -13.84 -16.25
C ARG A 113 -4.08 -12.79 -16.53
N TYR A 114 -3.83 -11.93 -17.50
CA TYR A 114 -4.78 -10.95 -18.05
C TYR A 114 -4.85 -11.15 -19.56
N GLU A 115 -6.05 -10.97 -20.13
CA GLU A 115 -6.26 -10.83 -21.56
C GLU A 115 -6.23 -9.33 -21.95
N GLU A 116 -6.40 -9.04 -23.23
CA GLU A 116 -6.40 -7.67 -23.75
C GLU A 116 -7.69 -6.93 -23.36
N GLY A 117 -7.59 -5.68 -22.90
CA GLY A 117 -8.73 -4.91 -22.39
C GLY A 117 -9.27 -5.31 -20.99
N ASP A 118 -8.80 -6.41 -20.39
CA ASP A 118 -9.20 -6.81 -19.03
C ASP A 118 -8.82 -5.76 -17.97
N GLU A 119 -9.71 -5.44 -17.04
CA GLU A 119 -9.38 -4.62 -15.85
C GLU A 119 -8.80 -5.47 -14.71
N TYR A 120 -9.12 -6.77 -14.66
CA TYR A 120 -8.86 -7.68 -13.54
C TYR A 120 -8.21 -8.99 -14.01
N PRO A 121 -7.56 -9.77 -13.12
CA PRO A 121 -6.91 -11.02 -13.51
C PRO A 121 -7.85 -12.22 -13.60
N TYR A 122 -7.46 -13.19 -14.41
CA TYR A 122 -7.77 -14.60 -14.20
C TYR A 122 -6.75 -15.20 -13.22
N TYR A 123 -7.22 -15.96 -12.23
CA TYR A 123 -6.37 -16.84 -11.42
C TYR A 123 -6.52 -18.27 -11.92
N CYS A 124 -5.40 -18.89 -12.32
CA CYS A 124 -5.37 -20.15 -13.04
C CYS A 124 -4.41 -21.15 -12.37
N ARG A 125 -4.64 -22.44 -12.64
CA ARG A 125 -3.65 -23.50 -12.35
C ARG A 125 -3.58 -24.53 -13.47
N LYS A 126 -2.48 -25.29 -13.51
CA LYS A 126 -2.27 -26.45 -14.38
C LYS A 126 -1.74 -27.64 -13.59
N LYS A 127 -2.28 -28.84 -13.82
CA LYS A 127 -1.90 -30.03 -13.06
C LYS A 127 -0.56 -30.60 -13.53
N ASP A 128 0.31 -30.94 -12.58
CA ASP A 128 1.63 -31.58 -12.72
C ASP A 128 2.69 -30.78 -13.52
N ASN A 129 2.34 -30.21 -14.67
CA ASN A 129 3.24 -29.50 -15.60
C ASN A 129 2.52 -28.42 -16.43
N MET A 130 3.27 -27.46 -16.98
CA MET A 130 2.72 -26.32 -17.73
C MET A 130 2.11 -26.66 -19.11
N ALA A 131 2.33 -27.86 -19.65
CA ALA A 131 1.68 -28.32 -20.88
C ALA A 131 0.30 -28.97 -20.65
N ALA A 132 -0.10 -29.18 -19.39
CA ALA A 132 -1.45 -29.62 -19.06
C ALA A 132 -2.53 -28.57 -19.40
N PRO A 133 -3.81 -28.95 -19.51
CA PRO A 133 -4.93 -28.01 -19.64
C PRO A 133 -4.97 -27.01 -18.48
N GLU A 134 -5.45 -25.80 -18.77
CA GLU A 134 -5.69 -24.75 -17.76
C GLU A 134 -6.99 -25.01 -16.99
N GLU A 135 -6.92 -24.94 -15.67
CA GLU A 135 -8.06 -24.83 -14.76
C GLU A 135 -8.18 -23.37 -14.29
N VAL A 136 -9.21 -22.64 -14.75
CA VAL A 136 -9.51 -21.27 -14.28
C VAL A 136 -10.21 -21.35 -12.92
N LEU A 137 -9.51 -20.93 -11.86
CA LEU A 137 -10.03 -20.92 -10.50
C LEU A 137 -11.02 -19.78 -10.32
N LEU A 138 -10.65 -18.58 -10.78
CA LEU A 138 -11.40 -17.34 -10.61
C LEU A 138 -11.22 -16.48 -11.88
N ASN A 139 -12.33 -16.02 -12.47
CA ASN A 139 -12.31 -14.99 -13.52
C ASN A 139 -12.85 -13.71 -12.87
N VAL A 140 -11.95 -12.80 -12.49
CA VAL A 140 -12.35 -11.61 -11.73
C VAL A 140 -13.11 -10.60 -12.61
N ASN A 141 -12.90 -10.58 -13.93
CA ASN A 141 -13.66 -9.74 -14.86
C ASN A 141 -15.15 -10.12 -14.91
N GLU A 142 -15.47 -11.42 -14.92
CA GLU A 142 -16.86 -11.89 -14.80
C GLU A 142 -17.45 -11.61 -13.42
N MET A 143 -16.66 -11.83 -12.36
CA MET A 143 -17.10 -11.63 -10.98
C MET A 143 -17.33 -10.15 -10.61
N ALA A 144 -16.63 -9.22 -11.27
CA ALA A 144 -16.78 -7.78 -11.08
C ALA A 144 -18.01 -7.16 -11.78
N LYS A 145 -18.71 -7.91 -12.65
CA LYS A 145 -19.82 -7.35 -13.44
C LYS A 145 -20.96 -6.83 -12.56
N GLY A 146 -21.31 -5.56 -12.76
CA GLY A 146 -22.35 -4.86 -12.00
C GLY A 146 -21.87 -4.21 -10.70
N HIS A 147 -20.61 -4.42 -10.31
CA HIS A 147 -19.99 -3.74 -9.16
C HIS A 147 -19.19 -2.50 -9.64
N LYS A 148 -19.19 -1.43 -8.83
CA LYS A 148 -18.30 -0.27 -9.07
C LYS A 148 -16.87 -0.57 -8.63
N ILE A 149 -16.73 -1.10 -7.41
CA ILE A 149 -15.47 -1.60 -6.85
C ILE A 149 -15.56 -3.12 -6.76
N TYR A 150 -14.48 -3.79 -7.15
CA TYR A 150 -14.32 -5.23 -6.94
C TYR A 150 -12.87 -5.55 -6.60
N ARG A 151 -12.60 -5.94 -5.35
CA ARG A 151 -11.28 -6.30 -4.85
C ARG A 151 -11.30 -7.74 -4.37
N LEU A 152 -10.70 -8.66 -5.13
CA LEU A 152 -10.40 -9.99 -4.65
C LEU A 152 -9.06 -9.93 -3.90
N PHE A 153 -9.10 -10.07 -2.57
CA PHE A 153 -7.94 -9.84 -1.73
C PHE A 153 -7.02 -11.07 -1.64
N GLN A 154 -7.57 -12.25 -1.34
CA GLN A 154 -6.80 -13.49 -1.17
C GLN A 154 -7.65 -14.71 -1.56
N TYR A 155 -6.98 -15.80 -1.93
CA TYR A 155 -7.59 -17.11 -2.14
C TYR A 155 -6.74 -18.23 -1.56
N PHE A 156 -7.39 -19.34 -1.18
CA PHE A 156 -6.78 -20.47 -0.47
C PHE A 156 -7.33 -21.77 -1.05
N VAL A 157 -6.49 -22.56 -1.71
CA VAL A 157 -6.87 -23.90 -2.20
C VAL A 157 -6.79 -24.91 -1.05
N SER A 158 -7.75 -25.83 -0.99
CA SER A 158 -7.76 -26.89 0.01
C SER A 158 -6.67 -27.94 -0.22
N PRO A 159 -6.19 -28.63 0.84
CA PRO A 159 -5.16 -29.67 0.72
C PRO A 159 -5.51 -30.83 -0.22
N ASP A 160 -6.80 -31.16 -0.38
CA ASP A 160 -7.30 -32.13 -1.37
C ASP A 160 -7.33 -31.61 -2.83
N ASN A 161 -6.95 -30.35 -3.06
CA ASN A 161 -7.06 -29.60 -4.33
C ASN A 161 -8.49 -29.46 -4.91
N GLN A 162 -9.54 -29.87 -4.18
CA GLN A 162 -10.92 -29.90 -4.68
C GLN A 162 -11.72 -28.63 -4.37
N LYS A 163 -11.24 -27.75 -3.48
CA LYS A 163 -11.99 -26.58 -3.00
C LYS A 163 -11.12 -25.34 -2.98
N LEU A 164 -11.79 -24.19 -3.00
CA LEU A 164 -11.21 -22.86 -2.96
C LEU A 164 -11.99 -22.00 -1.97
N ALA A 165 -11.31 -21.40 -1.00
CA ALA A 165 -11.86 -20.31 -0.20
C ALA A 165 -11.29 -18.98 -0.75
N PHE A 166 -12.08 -17.91 -0.81
CA PHE A 166 -11.58 -16.61 -1.29
C PHE A 166 -12.32 -15.42 -0.67
N LEU A 167 -11.60 -14.30 -0.52
CA LEU A 167 -12.05 -13.07 0.14
C LEU A 167 -12.31 -11.97 -0.90
N VAL A 168 -13.49 -11.35 -0.84
CA VAL A 168 -13.92 -10.30 -1.77
C VAL A 168 -14.49 -9.10 -1.01
N ASP A 169 -14.06 -7.91 -1.41
CA ASP A 169 -14.63 -6.61 -1.04
C ASP A 169 -15.25 -5.94 -2.29
N THR A 170 -16.49 -5.45 -2.18
CA THR A 170 -17.22 -4.76 -3.26
C THR A 170 -17.65 -3.33 -2.90
N ALA A 171 -17.21 -2.83 -1.74
CA ALA A 171 -17.45 -1.47 -1.26
C ALA A 171 -16.15 -0.63 -1.23
N GLY A 172 -14.99 -1.28 -1.10
CA GLY A 172 -13.68 -0.66 -0.94
C GLY A 172 -13.29 -0.40 0.52
N ASP A 173 -14.11 -0.87 1.48
CA ASP A 173 -14.06 -0.55 2.92
C ASP A 173 -13.29 -1.60 3.76
N LEU A 174 -12.74 -2.63 3.11
CA LEU A 174 -11.99 -3.75 3.71
C LEU A 174 -12.83 -4.75 4.53
N ARG A 175 -14.18 -4.71 4.46
CA ARG A 175 -15.07 -5.71 5.08
C ARG A 175 -15.40 -6.85 4.10
N ASN A 176 -14.48 -7.79 3.98
CA ASN A 176 -14.60 -8.91 3.03
C ASN A 176 -15.83 -9.79 3.29
N THR A 177 -16.38 -10.37 2.23
CA THR A 177 -17.10 -11.64 2.31
C THR A 177 -16.20 -12.79 1.86
N LEU A 178 -16.10 -13.80 2.72
CA LEU A 178 -15.48 -15.09 2.47
C LEU A 178 -16.48 -15.98 1.72
N TYR A 179 -16.06 -16.49 0.56
CA TYR A 179 -16.81 -17.43 -0.25
C TYR A 179 -16.06 -18.76 -0.39
N PHE A 180 -16.79 -19.84 -0.61
CA PHE A 180 -16.22 -21.15 -0.95
C PHE A 180 -16.69 -21.60 -2.34
N LYS A 181 -15.81 -22.31 -3.07
CA LYS A 181 -16.05 -22.86 -4.41
C LYS A 181 -15.54 -24.30 -4.49
N ASP A 182 -16.34 -25.14 -5.13
CA ASP A 182 -15.96 -26.49 -5.55
C ASP A 182 -15.25 -26.41 -6.90
N LEU A 183 -14.02 -26.93 -6.97
CA LEU A 183 -13.17 -26.93 -8.16
C LEU A 183 -13.44 -28.12 -9.08
N SER A 184 -14.16 -29.14 -8.62
CA SER A 184 -14.59 -30.28 -9.44
C SER A 184 -15.84 -29.98 -10.27
N THR A 185 -16.75 -29.14 -9.75
CA THR A 185 -17.96 -28.67 -10.46
C THR A 185 -17.85 -27.25 -11.00
N GLY A 186 -16.93 -26.44 -10.47
CA GLY A 186 -16.80 -25.02 -10.78
C GLY A 186 -17.83 -24.11 -10.09
N GLY A 187 -18.76 -24.67 -9.30
CA GLY A 187 -19.81 -23.93 -8.61
C GLY A 187 -19.37 -23.35 -7.26
N LEU A 188 -20.00 -22.24 -6.85
CA LEU A 188 -19.92 -21.77 -5.47
C LEU A 188 -20.66 -22.76 -4.54
N LEU A 189 -20.13 -22.94 -3.33
CA LEU A 189 -20.85 -23.61 -2.26
C LEU A 189 -21.86 -22.65 -1.60
N PRO A 190 -22.88 -23.14 -0.88
CA PRO A 190 -23.82 -22.29 -0.14
C PRO A 190 -23.17 -21.51 1.00
N ASP A 191 -22.01 -21.97 1.46
CA ASP A 191 -21.25 -21.42 2.58
C ASP A 191 -20.64 -20.05 2.23
N GLN A 192 -20.97 -19.02 3.01
CA GLN A 192 -20.39 -17.68 2.90
C GLN A 192 -20.34 -17.00 4.28
N VAL A 193 -19.35 -16.13 4.51
CA VAL A 193 -19.19 -15.37 5.77
C VAL A 193 -18.81 -13.92 5.51
N SER A 194 -19.66 -12.97 5.87
CA SER A 194 -19.41 -11.53 5.71
C SER A 194 -18.69 -10.90 6.91
N ASN A 195 -18.12 -9.70 6.70
CA ASN A 195 -17.30 -8.96 7.68
C ASN A 195 -16.02 -9.71 8.10
N CYS A 196 -15.44 -10.47 7.18
CA CYS A 196 -14.15 -11.11 7.34
C CYS A 196 -13.00 -10.10 7.17
N SER A 197 -11.93 -10.30 7.94
CA SER A 197 -10.65 -9.64 7.71
C SER A 197 -9.79 -10.43 6.71
N PHE A 198 -8.53 -10.01 6.54
CA PHE A 198 -7.53 -10.72 5.73
C PHE A 198 -6.93 -11.92 6.46
N GLY A 199 -6.40 -12.89 5.70
CA GLY A 199 -5.84 -14.13 6.21
C GLY A 199 -6.84 -15.29 6.25
N GLY A 200 -6.31 -16.50 6.33
CA GLY A 200 -7.10 -17.72 6.27
C GLY A 200 -6.24 -18.97 6.26
N ALA A 201 -6.78 -20.09 6.74
CA ALA A 201 -6.08 -21.36 6.75
C ALA A 201 -7.03 -22.56 6.62
N TRP A 202 -6.77 -23.42 5.63
CA TRP A 202 -7.39 -24.75 5.57
C TRP A 202 -6.78 -25.70 6.59
N ALA A 203 -7.62 -26.53 7.20
CA ALA A 203 -7.20 -27.73 7.89
C ALA A 203 -6.87 -28.85 6.89
N ASN A 204 -6.07 -29.83 7.31
CA ASN A 204 -5.62 -30.93 6.47
C ASN A 204 -6.73 -31.95 6.16
N ASP A 205 -7.91 -31.82 6.76
CA ASP A 205 -9.11 -32.57 6.37
C ASP A 205 -9.86 -31.97 5.17
N SER A 206 -9.50 -30.76 4.72
CA SER A 206 -10.18 -30.02 3.65
C SER A 206 -11.69 -29.79 3.92
N GLN A 207 -12.12 -29.78 5.18
CA GLN A 207 -13.50 -29.55 5.63
C GLN A 207 -13.60 -28.39 6.63
N HIS A 208 -12.54 -28.10 7.40
CA HIS A 208 -12.48 -26.93 8.27
C HIS A 208 -11.62 -25.82 7.68
N PHE A 209 -12.11 -24.59 7.78
CA PHE A 209 -11.39 -23.38 7.38
C PHE A 209 -11.36 -22.39 8.55
N PHE A 210 -10.20 -21.82 8.83
CA PHE A 210 -10.00 -20.82 9.87
C PHE A 210 -9.92 -19.44 9.24
N TYR A 211 -10.63 -18.47 9.82
CA TYR A 211 -10.77 -17.12 9.29
C TYR A 211 -10.89 -16.08 10.39
N SER A 212 -10.57 -14.83 10.04
CA SER A 212 -10.63 -13.65 10.90
C SER A 212 -11.91 -12.82 10.68
N LEU A 213 -12.42 -12.21 11.74
CA LEU A 213 -13.51 -11.22 11.68
C LEU A 213 -13.03 -9.84 12.15
N ASN A 214 -13.56 -8.81 11.48
CA ASN A 214 -13.39 -7.40 11.86
C ASN A 214 -14.31 -7.04 13.04
N ASP A 215 -13.89 -6.13 13.92
CA ASP A 215 -14.80 -5.43 14.84
C ASP A 215 -15.40 -4.17 14.17
N LYS A 216 -16.08 -3.31 14.95
CA LYS A 216 -16.72 -2.08 14.43
C LYS A 216 -15.73 -1.15 13.72
N THR A 217 -14.47 -1.14 14.16
CA THR A 217 -13.37 -0.28 13.68
C THR A 217 -12.61 -0.89 12.50
N VAL A 218 -13.10 -1.97 11.88
CA VAL A 218 -12.40 -2.74 10.82
C VAL A 218 -11.16 -3.52 11.32
N ARG A 219 -10.75 -3.34 12.58
CA ARG A 219 -9.67 -4.12 13.20
C ARG A 219 -10.01 -5.61 13.26
N SER A 220 -9.10 -6.45 12.77
CA SER A 220 -9.17 -7.90 12.93
C SER A 220 -8.96 -8.28 14.40
N TYR A 221 -9.95 -8.94 15.04
CA TYR A 221 -9.88 -9.21 16.47
C TYR A 221 -10.25 -10.64 16.87
N ARG A 222 -10.92 -11.40 16.00
CA ARG A 222 -11.47 -12.71 16.34
C ARG A 222 -11.20 -13.73 15.25
N VAL A 223 -10.60 -14.85 15.62
CA VAL A 223 -10.42 -16.00 14.71
C VAL A 223 -11.47 -17.05 15.02
N LYS A 224 -12.25 -17.41 14.02
CA LYS A 224 -13.24 -18.50 14.03
C LYS A 224 -12.75 -19.67 13.18
N ARG A 225 -13.35 -20.84 13.40
CA ARG A 225 -13.20 -22.02 12.54
C ARG A 225 -14.57 -22.44 12.00
N HIS A 226 -14.71 -22.29 10.69
CA HIS A 226 -15.82 -22.83 9.91
C HIS A 226 -15.70 -24.34 9.70
N ALA A 227 -16.83 -24.99 9.46
CA ALA A 227 -16.93 -26.36 8.97
C ALA A 227 -17.96 -26.38 7.83
N LEU A 228 -17.54 -26.80 6.63
CA LEU A 228 -18.39 -26.73 5.43
C LEU A 228 -19.72 -27.46 5.63
N GLY A 229 -20.81 -26.84 5.16
CA GLY A 229 -22.18 -27.33 5.29
C GLY A 229 -22.84 -27.05 6.64
N ALA A 230 -22.18 -26.33 7.55
CA ALA A 230 -22.75 -25.88 8.83
C ALA A 230 -23.16 -24.39 8.78
N ASP A 231 -24.07 -23.97 9.66
CA ASP A 231 -24.41 -22.55 9.86
C ASP A 231 -23.19 -21.77 10.39
N PRO A 232 -22.65 -20.78 9.65
CA PRO A 232 -21.52 -19.96 10.11
C PRO A 232 -21.81 -19.13 11.37
N GLY A 233 -23.09 -18.92 11.70
CA GLY A 233 -23.51 -18.38 12.99
C GLY A 233 -22.97 -19.20 14.16
N GLN A 234 -22.95 -20.53 14.04
CA GLN A 234 -22.45 -21.47 15.05
C GLN A 234 -20.93 -21.69 15.01
N ASP A 235 -20.20 -21.10 14.06
CA ASP A 235 -18.76 -21.32 13.91
C ASP A 235 -18.00 -21.03 15.20
N ALA A 236 -17.17 -21.99 15.61
CA ALA A 236 -16.49 -21.94 16.90
C ALA A 236 -15.42 -20.83 16.92
N GLN A 237 -15.48 -19.97 17.94
CA GLN A 237 -14.38 -19.05 18.25
C GLN A 237 -13.15 -19.85 18.69
N VAL A 238 -12.03 -19.65 18.00
CA VAL A 238 -10.74 -20.27 18.31
C VAL A 238 -9.86 -19.30 19.10
N TYR A 239 -9.92 -18.01 18.74
CA TYR A 239 -9.20 -16.94 19.42
C TYR A 239 -9.98 -15.62 19.37
N ASN A 240 -9.75 -14.74 20.35
CA ASN A 240 -10.31 -13.40 20.42
C ASN A 240 -9.31 -12.50 21.15
N GLU A 241 -8.73 -11.52 20.46
CA GLU A 241 -7.89 -10.49 21.07
C GLU A 241 -8.75 -9.51 21.90
N PRO A 242 -8.53 -9.39 23.22
CA PRO A 242 -9.23 -8.43 24.05
C PRO A 242 -8.67 -7.00 23.97
N ASP A 243 -7.39 -6.82 23.62
CA ASP A 243 -6.73 -5.52 23.57
C ASP A 243 -7.00 -4.83 22.21
N SER A 244 -7.53 -3.62 22.21
CA SER A 244 -7.78 -2.86 20.97
C SER A 244 -6.49 -2.42 20.26
N THR A 245 -5.37 -2.35 20.98
CA THR A 245 -4.05 -1.97 20.42
C THR A 245 -3.37 -3.10 19.63
N PHE A 246 -3.98 -4.30 19.59
CA PHE A 246 -3.49 -5.47 18.86
C PHE A 246 -4.49 -5.92 17.79
N SER A 247 -3.98 -6.46 16.67
CA SER A 247 -4.78 -7.15 15.65
C SER A 247 -4.51 -8.66 15.65
N ALA A 248 -5.57 -9.46 15.61
CA ALA A 248 -5.50 -10.91 15.48
C ALA A 248 -5.35 -11.35 14.01
N PHE A 249 -4.61 -12.42 13.73
CA PHE A 249 -4.47 -12.98 12.39
C PHE A 249 -4.38 -14.51 12.41
N VAL A 250 -4.55 -15.14 11.24
CA VAL A 250 -4.44 -16.59 11.06
C VAL A 250 -3.71 -16.94 9.77
N SER A 251 -2.80 -17.92 9.84
CA SER A 251 -2.04 -18.46 8.73
C SER A 251 -1.81 -19.97 8.89
N ARG A 252 -1.26 -20.60 7.86
CA ARG A 252 -0.88 -22.03 7.84
C ARG A 252 0.63 -22.10 7.73
N SER A 253 1.26 -23.04 8.43
CA SER A 253 2.72 -23.21 8.32
C SER A 253 3.12 -23.69 6.93
N TRP A 254 4.31 -23.30 6.49
CA TRP A 254 4.79 -23.59 5.14
C TRP A 254 5.04 -25.09 4.89
N ASP A 255 5.26 -25.88 5.95
CA ASP A 255 5.28 -27.35 5.87
C ASP A 255 3.89 -28.03 5.97
N ASP A 256 2.79 -27.27 5.88
CA ASP A 256 1.41 -27.75 5.95
C ASP A 256 1.00 -28.45 7.27
N ARG A 257 1.85 -28.44 8.31
CA ARG A 257 1.60 -29.21 9.56
C ARG A 257 0.83 -28.45 10.63
N TYR A 258 0.87 -27.12 10.63
CA TYR A 258 0.31 -26.28 11.68
C TYR A 258 -0.59 -25.19 11.12
N ILE A 259 -1.53 -24.74 11.95
CA ILE A 259 -2.24 -23.47 11.77
C ILE A 259 -1.73 -22.56 12.88
N PHE A 260 -1.16 -21.44 12.49
CA PHE A 260 -0.75 -20.37 13.39
C PHE A 260 -1.90 -19.39 13.56
N ILE A 261 -2.15 -18.99 14.80
CA ILE A 261 -2.95 -17.81 15.13
C ILE A 261 -1.98 -16.82 15.78
N GLY A 262 -2.05 -15.57 15.37
CA GLY A 262 -1.21 -14.50 15.91
C GLY A 262 -2.03 -13.34 16.44
N SER A 263 -1.34 -12.53 17.23
CA SER A 263 -1.76 -11.20 17.68
C SER A 263 -0.55 -10.26 17.61
N GLY A 264 -0.74 -9.03 17.13
CA GLY A 264 0.34 -8.05 17.02
C GLY A 264 -0.09 -6.59 17.14
N SER A 265 0.74 -5.79 17.81
CA SER A 265 0.78 -4.33 17.71
C SER A 265 1.96 -3.91 16.82
N THR A 266 2.26 -2.60 16.70
CA THR A 266 3.46 -2.11 15.98
C THR A 266 4.80 -2.44 16.66
N THR A 267 4.78 -2.93 17.92
CA THR A 267 6.00 -3.20 18.71
C THR A 267 6.05 -4.57 19.37
N SER A 268 4.95 -5.33 19.37
CA SER A 268 4.81 -6.51 20.21
C SER A 268 4.02 -7.60 19.48
N SER A 269 4.44 -8.85 19.63
CA SER A 269 3.80 -10.02 18.99
C SER A 269 3.47 -11.11 20.02
N GLU A 270 2.45 -11.90 19.72
CA GLU A 270 2.12 -13.13 20.41
C GLU A 270 1.56 -14.14 19.40
N ALA A 271 1.94 -15.41 19.53
CA ALA A 271 1.58 -16.45 18.57
C ALA A 271 1.22 -17.76 19.27
N TRP A 272 0.21 -18.43 18.73
CA TRP A 272 -0.26 -19.76 19.10
C TRP A 272 -0.27 -20.67 17.87
N TYR A 273 -0.22 -21.97 18.10
CA TYR A 273 -0.31 -22.97 17.03
C TYR A 273 -1.23 -24.13 17.44
N LEU A 274 -1.83 -24.78 16.44
CA LEU A 274 -2.42 -26.12 16.54
C LEU A 274 -1.99 -26.98 15.35
N ASN A 275 -2.09 -28.30 15.47
CA ASN A 275 -1.79 -29.22 14.36
C ASN A 275 -2.92 -29.16 13.32
N ALA A 276 -2.59 -28.91 12.05
CA ALA A 276 -3.56 -28.72 10.97
C ALA A 276 -4.36 -29.99 10.64
N GLY A 277 -3.85 -31.18 10.98
CA GLY A 277 -4.58 -32.45 10.95
C GLY A 277 -5.45 -32.71 12.18
N GLN A 278 -5.47 -31.79 13.16
CA GLN A 278 -6.33 -31.83 14.33
C GLN A 278 -7.06 -30.47 14.50
N PRO A 279 -7.93 -30.06 13.56
CA PRO A 279 -8.56 -28.74 13.57
C PRO A 279 -9.46 -28.46 14.77
N LYS A 280 -9.84 -29.48 15.55
CA LYS A 280 -10.59 -29.36 16.81
C LYS A 280 -9.70 -29.51 18.07
N GLY A 281 -8.38 -29.55 17.90
CA GLY A 281 -7.40 -29.56 18.98
C GLY A 281 -7.25 -28.22 19.69
N ALA A 282 -6.58 -28.22 20.84
CA ALA A 282 -6.31 -27.02 21.62
C ALA A 282 -5.14 -26.21 21.04
N LEU A 283 -5.24 -24.88 21.11
CA LEU A 283 -4.12 -23.97 20.85
C LEU A 283 -3.01 -24.14 21.88
N LYS A 284 -1.77 -23.99 21.43
CA LYS A 284 -0.56 -23.92 22.26
C LYS A 284 0.16 -22.62 21.99
N VAL A 285 0.54 -21.87 23.01
CA VAL A 285 1.33 -20.65 22.85
C VAL A 285 2.76 -21.00 22.41
N VAL A 286 3.35 -20.17 21.55
CA VAL A 286 4.77 -20.20 21.20
C VAL A 286 5.57 -19.50 22.29
N GLN A 287 5.33 -18.19 22.47
CA GLN A 287 5.91 -17.36 23.50
C GLN A 287 4.84 -16.35 23.96
N PRO A 288 4.46 -16.31 25.24
CA PRO A 288 3.53 -15.29 25.75
C PRO A 288 4.01 -13.86 25.47
N ARG A 289 3.07 -12.94 25.25
CA ARG A 289 3.31 -11.52 24.93
C ARG A 289 4.33 -10.88 25.87
N GLN A 290 5.28 -10.14 25.31
CA GLN A 290 6.16 -9.23 26.07
C GLN A 290 6.16 -7.88 25.36
N LYS A 291 6.14 -6.78 26.13
CA LYS A 291 6.20 -5.44 25.53
C LYS A 291 7.53 -5.23 24.79
N ASN A 292 7.45 -4.65 23.60
CA ASN A 292 8.55 -4.43 22.67
C ASN A 292 9.19 -5.73 22.11
N LEU A 293 8.54 -6.90 22.25
CA LEU A 293 9.01 -8.17 21.67
C LEU A 293 8.24 -8.48 20.38
N GLU A 294 8.82 -8.14 19.24
CA GLU A 294 8.33 -8.53 17.92
C GLU A 294 8.89 -9.91 17.57
N TYR A 295 8.03 -10.83 17.13
CA TYR A 295 8.48 -12.10 16.57
C TYR A 295 7.47 -12.73 15.62
N GLN A 296 7.99 -13.43 14.60
CA GLN A 296 7.24 -14.25 13.65
C GLN A 296 7.77 -15.69 13.69
N VAL A 297 6.92 -16.66 13.35
CA VAL A 297 7.17 -18.10 13.56
C VAL A 297 6.83 -18.87 12.30
N GLU A 298 7.72 -19.76 11.86
CA GLU A 298 7.46 -20.65 10.73
C GLU A 298 8.03 -22.07 10.95
N SER A 299 7.36 -23.08 10.39
CA SER A 299 7.77 -24.48 10.38
C SER A 299 7.99 -24.96 8.94
N TYR A 300 9.20 -25.44 8.67
CA TYR A 300 9.64 -25.95 7.36
C TYR A 300 9.82 -27.49 7.35
N THR A 301 9.57 -28.17 8.48
CA THR A 301 9.90 -29.60 8.67
C THR A 301 8.99 -30.32 9.68
N GLY A 302 8.47 -29.62 10.69
CA GLY A 302 7.59 -30.16 11.73
C GLY A 302 8.23 -30.34 13.10
N GLU A 303 9.55 -30.25 13.19
CA GLU A 303 10.34 -30.60 14.39
C GLU A 303 10.80 -29.36 15.18
N VAL A 304 11.19 -28.31 14.45
CA VAL A 304 11.63 -27.02 15.00
C VAL A 304 10.91 -25.86 14.29
N PHE A 305 10.53 -24.85 15.07
CA PHE A 305 10.16 -23.54 14.54
C PHE A 305 11.41 -22.71 14.28
N HIS A 306 11.36 -21.93 13.19
CA HIS A 306 12.31 -20.86 12.90
C HIS A 306 11.62 -19.54 13.26
N ILE A 307 12.33 -18.65 13.93
CA ILE A 307 11.75 -17.51 14.66
C ILE A 307 12.55 -16.25 14.34
N TYR A 308 12.03 -15.42 13.45
CA TYR A 308 12.51 -14.06 13.23
C TYR A 308 12.04 -13.19 14.39
N ASN A 309 12.95 -12.51 15.10
CA ASN A 309 12.61 -11.79 16.32
C ASN A 309 13.54 -10.61 16.64
N ASN A 310 13.04 -9.63 17.40
CA ASN A 310 13.80 -8.45 17.84
C ASN A 310 14.42 -8.59 19.26
N HIS A 311 14.33 -9.76 19.89
CA HIS A 311 14.69 -9.91 21.31
C HIS A 311 16.15 -9.50 21.54
N GLN A 312 16.40 -8.42 22.29
CA GLN A 312 17.73 -7.82 22.47
C GLN A 312 18.50 -7.61 21.14
N ALA A 313 17.77 -7.33 20.05
CA ALA A 313 18.26 -7.33 18.68
C ALA A 313 17.45 -6.32 17.84
N GLN A 314 17.83 -5.04 17.89
CA GLN A 314 17.09 -3.95 17.23
C GLN A 314 16.94 -4.20 15.72
N ASN A 315 18.02 -4.61 15.04
CA ASN A 315 18.00 -5.00 13.63
C ASN A 315 17.59 -6.47 13.38
N PHE A 316 16.90 -7.06 14.36
CA PHE A 316 16.41 -8.44 14.41
C PHE A 316 17.50 -9.53 14.39
N ARG A 317 17.07 -10.76 14.67
CA ARG A 317 17.85 -12.00 14.61
C ARG A 317 16.95 -13.14 14.08
N ILE A 318 17.55 -14.25 13.67
CA ILE A 318 16.80 -15.49 13.35
C ILE A 318 17.25 -16.58 14.33
N SER A 319 16.30 -17.07 15.11
CA SER A 319 16.49 -18.11 16.12
C SER A 319 15.69 -19.37 15.75
N THR A 320 15.93 -20.47 16.44
CA THR A 320 15.18 -21.72 16.32
C THR A 320 14.77 -22.25 17.69
N ALA A 321 13.62 -22.94 17.77
CA ALA A 321 13.15 -23.58 18.99
C ALA A 321 12.43 -24.91 18.69
N PRO A 322 12.53 -25.94 19.56
CA PRO A 322 11.77 -27.19 19.40
C PRO A 322 10.26 -26.93 19.50
N VAL A 323 9.44 -27.52 18.62
CA VAL A 323 7.97 -27.31 18.65
C VAL A 323 7.35 -27.71 20.00
N GLY A 324 7.91 -28.73 20.67
CA GLY A 324 7.49 -29.15 22.01
C GLY A 324 7.91 -28.23 23.17
N ALA A 325 8.83 -27.29 22.95
CA ALA A 325 9.31 -26.32 23.94
C ALA A 325 9.67 -24.97 23.26
N PRO A 326 8.68 -24.26 22.67
CA PRO A 326 8.95 -23.21 21.69
C PRO A 326 9.19 -21.80 22.27
N GLY A 327 9.08 -21.65 23.60
CA GLY A 327 9.23 -20.37 24.28
C GLY A 327 10.67 -19.85 24.35
N LEU A 328 10.81 -18.54 24.62
CA LEU A 328 12.03 -17.74 24.52
C LEU A 328 13.28 -18.37 25.17
N SER A 329 13.13 -19.07 26.30
CA SER A 329 14.23 -19.75 27.00
C SER A 329 14.89 -20.89 26.19
N ASN A 330 14.30 -21.31 25.08
CA ASN A 330 14.82 -22.35 24.18
C ASN A 330 15.25 -21.80 22.82
N TRP A 331 15.14 -20.49 22.58
CA TRP A 331 15.51 -19.87 21.32
C TRP A 331 17.04 -19.92 21.14
N LYS A 332 17.49 -20.49 20.01
CA LYS A 332 18.91 -20.62 19.65
C LYS A 332 19.16 -19.98 18.31
N ASP A 333 20.07 -19.01 18.26
CA ASP A 333 20.34 -18.24 17.05
C ASP A 333 20.98 -19.10 15.96
N VAL A 334 20.42 -18.97 14.76
CA VAL A 334 21.00 -19.47 13.49
C VAL A 334 21.50 -18.31 12.62
N VAL A 335 20.98 -17.10 12.83
CA VAL A 335 21.59 -15.84 12.40
C VAL A 335 21.55 -14.85 13.57
N PRO A 336 22.69 -14.47 14.15
CA PRO A 336 22.75 -13.52 15.25
C PRO A 336 22.48 -12.08 14.76
N HIS A 337 22.11 -11.21 15.70
CA HIS A 337 21.93 -9.78 15.48
C HIS A 337 23.22 -9.09 15.00
N ASN A 338 23.07 -8.11 14.09
CA ASN A 338 24.13 -7.22 13.65
C ASN A 338 23.62 -5.76 13.65
N PRO A 339 24.28 -4.81 14.36
CA PRO A 339 23.82 -3.42 14.43
C PRO A 339 23.83 -2.69 13.08
N ASP A 340 24.63 -3.13 12.10
CA ASP A 340 24.76 -2.49 10.78
C ASP A 340 23.90 -3.16 9.68
N VAL A 341 23.23 -4.27 9.99
CA VAL A 341 22.51 -5.09 9.00
C VAL A 341 21.12 -5.47 9.54
N TYR A 342 20.09 -4.82 8.99
CA TYR A 342 18.69 -5.13 9.28
C TYR A 342 18.27 -6.40 8.54
N ILE A 343 17.88 -7.44 9.28
CA ILE A 343 17.20 -8.61 8.69
C ILE A 343 15.73 -8.21 8.52
N ASN A 344 15.15 -8.42 7.34
CA ASN A 344 13.75 -8.10 7.05
C ASN A 344 12.97 -9.25 6.40
N GLY A 345 13.58 -10.44 6.30
CA GLY A 345 12.92 -11.67 5.87
C GLY A 345 13.89 -12.85 5.83
N PHE A 346 13.37 -14.07 5.80
CA PHE A 346 14.17 -15.28 5.56
C PHE A 346 13.32 -16.40 4.96
N THR A 347 13.95 -17.34 4.28
CA THR A 347 13.29 -18.58 3.85
C THR A 347 14.27 -19.76 3.95
N VAL A 348 13.77 -20.94 4.33
CA VAL A 348 14.60 -22.13 4.58
C VAL A 348 14.40 -23.15 3.46
N ARG A 349 15.48 -23.78 3.05
CA ARG A 349 15.53 -24.94 2.16
C ARG A 349 16.34 -26.06 2.84
N ALA A 350 16.29 -27.28 2.32
CA ALA A 350 16.92 -28.45 2.92
C ALA A 350 18.41 -28.22 3.26
N LYS A 351 19.18 -27.64 2.33
CA LYS A 351 20.62 -27.36 2.48
C LYS A 351 20.95 -25.92 2.84
N TYR A 352 20.02 -24.98 2.69
CA TYR A 352 20.32 -23.54 2.74
C TYR A 352 19.33 -22.76 3.61
N LEU A 353 19.84 -21.78 4.36
CA LEU A 353 19.07 -20.69 4.94
C LEU A 353 19.35 -19.46 4.09
N VAL A 354 18.30 -18.84 3.55
CA VAL A 354 18.41 -17.62 2.75
C VAL A 354 17.82 -16.47 3.57
N VAL A 355 18.54 -15.37 3.66
CA VAL A 355 18.20 -14.22 4.50
C VAL A 355 18.09 -12.99 3.61
N GLN A 356 16.98 -12.27 3.72
CA GLN A 356 16.85 -10.92 3.19
C GLN A 356 17.38 -9.95 4.25
N GLU A 357 18.34 -9.14 3.82
CA GLU A 357 19.07 -8.19 4.65
C GLU A 357 19.03 -6.80 3.99
N ARG A 358 19.23 -5.75 4.79
CA ARG A 358 19.43 -4.39 4.30
C ARG A 358 20.61 -3.71 4.99
N THR A 359 21.38 -2.97 4.21
CA THR A 359 22.52 -2.16 4.70
C THR A 359 22.56 -0.86 3.91
N LYS A 360 22.62 0.29 4.59
CA LYS A 360 22.79 1.62 3.95
C LYS A 360 21.82 1.90 2.77
N GLY A 361 20.53 1.61 2.95
CA GLY A 361 19.51 1.88 1.92
C GLY A 361 19.50 0.91 0.72
N LEU A 362 20.23 -0.20 0.78
CA LEU A 362 20.28 -1.24 -0.28
C LEU A 362 19.92 -2.63 0.26
N ASP A 363 19.02 -3.30 -0.45
CA ASP A 363 18.62 -4.68 -0.18
C ASP A 363 19.71 -5.69 -0.57
N LYS A 364 19.80 -6.79 0.17
CA LYS A 364 20.74 -7.88 -0.06
C LYS A 364 20.07 -9.22 0.23
N ILE A 365 20.46 -10.24 -0.54
CA ILE A 365 20.10 -11.64 -0.27
C ILE A 365 21.37 -12.38 0.12
N ARG A 366 21.45 -12.89 1.35
CA ARG A 366 22.54 -13.74 1.84
C ARG A 366 22.11 -15.20 1.86
N VAL A 367 22.86 -16.05 1.19
CA VAL A 367 22.68 -17.51 1.21
C VAL A 367 23.66 -18.10 2.22
N ILE A 368 23.19 -18.99 3.08
CA ILE A 368 23.98 -19.69 4.12
C ILE A 368 23.81 -21.20 3.93
N ASN A 369 24.90 -21.94 3.77
CA ASN A 369 24.88 -23.40 3.79
C ASN A 369 24.66 -23.90 5.24
N ARG A 370 23.58 -24.65 5.47
CA ARG A 370 23.15 -25.13 6.80
C ARG A 370 24.06 -26.20 7.42
N GLN A 371 24.97 -26.79 6.64
CA GLN A 371 25.90 -27.82 7.10
C GLN A 371 27.31 -27.26 7.34
N SER A 372 27.84 -26.42 6.45
CA SER A 372 29.20 -25.86 6.57
C SER A 372 29.25 -24.51 7.29
N GLY A 373 28.15 -23.77 7.34
CA GLY A 373 28.12 -22.38 7.79
C GLY A 373 28.71 -21.38 6.80
N GLU A 374 29.17 -21.81 5.61
CA GLU A 374 29.61 -20.91 4.55
C GLU A 374 28.43 -20.02 4.12
N SER A 375 28.68 -18.71 3.95
CA SER A 375 27.66 -17.80 3.43
C SER A 375 28.23 -16.81 2.41
N TYR A 376 27.40 -16.42 1.45
CA TYR A 376 27.72 -15.48 0.39
C TYR A 376 26.51 -14.61 0.03
N TYR A 377 26.74 -13.45 -0.60
CA TYR A 377 25.67 -12.58 -1.10
C TYR A 377 25.38 -12.85 -2.58
N VAL A 378 24.11 -12.69 -2.98
CA VAL A 378 23.72 -12.61 -4.39
C VAL A 378 24.23 -11.30 -4.99
N ASP A 379 24.80 -11.38 -6.20
CA ASP A 379 25.29 -10.20 -6.94
C ASP A 379 24.27 -9.76 -8.00
N PHE A 380 23.84 -8.51 -7.89
CA PHE A 380 22.78 -7.92 -8.70
C PHE A 380 23.33 -7.19 -9.93
N GLY A 381 24.24 -6.21 -9.74
CA GLY A 381 25.01 -5.55 -10.81
C GLY A 381 24.79 -4.04 -10.99
N GLU A 382 23.82 -3.42 -10.30
CA GLU A 382 23.61 -1.95 -10.29
C GLU A 382 23.92 -1.36 -8.90
N GLU A 383 24.12 -0.03 -8.82
CA GLU A 383 24.33 0.70 -7.55
C GLU A 383 23.01 1.04 -6.84
N VAL A 384 21.95 1.35 -7.59
CA VAL A 384 20.65 1.77 -7.04
C VAL A 384 19.56 0.84 -7.53
N TYR A 385 19.18 -0.12 -6.68
CA TYR A 385 18.17 -1.13 -6.99
C TYR A 385 17.34 -1.46 -5.75
N THR A 386 16.26 -2.22 -5.94
CA THR A 386 15.63 -3.02 -4.89
C THR A 386 15.52 -4.47 -5.36
N ALA A 387 15.80 -5.38 -4.44
CA ALA A 387 15.83 -6.81 -4.71
C ALA A 387 15.19 -7.56 -3.56
N GLY A 388 14.15 -8.31 -3.82
CA GLY A 388 13.45 -9.10 -2.82
C GLY A 388 13.48 -10.58 -3.17
N MET A 389 13.64 -11.45 -2.17
CA MET A 389 13.23 -12.84 -2.32
C MET A 389 11.77 -12.85 -2.79
N TYR A 390 11.56 -13.32 -4.02
CA TYR A 390 10.24 -13.74 -4.44
C TYR A 390 10.07 -15.08 -3.72
N ASP A 391 9.13 -15.17 -2.79
CA ASP A 391 8.83 -16.41 -2.05
C ASP A 391 7.55 -17.02 -2.66
N PRO A 392 7.64 -17.64 -3.85
CA PRO A 392 6.63 -18.58 -4.27
C PRO A 392 6.73 -19.81 -3.36
N ASN A 393 5.71 -20.65 -3.43
CA ASN A 393 5.61 -21.90 -2.68
C ASN A 393 6.58 -23.00 -3.21
N ASP A 394 7.83 -22.63 -3.54
CA ASP A 394 8.91 -23.51 -4.00
C ASP A 394 9.28 -24.52 -2.89
N GLU A 395 9.18 -25.81 -3.21
CA GLU A 395 9.36 -26.95 -2.31
C GLU A 395 10.60 -26.84 -1.42
N PHE A 396 10.49 -27.18 -0.12
CA PHE A 396 11.60 -27.14 0.86
C PHE A 396 12.87 -27.87 0.39
N THR A 397 12.72 -28.91 -0.43
CA THR A 397 13.81 -29.69 -1.05
C THR A 397 14.53 -28.99 -2.21
N SER A 398 14.09 -27.81 -2.63
CA SER A 398 14.69 -27.04 -3.73
C SER A 398 16.12 -26.59 -3.42
N ASP A 399 17.00 -26.77 -4.40
CA ASP A 399 18.36 -26.20 -4.44
C ASP A 399 18.40 -24.80 -5.10
N SER A 400 17.24 -24.20 -5.36
CA SER A 400 17.09 -22.84 -5.90
C SER A 400 16.07 -22.00 -5.12
N ILE A 401 16.24 -20.68 -5.19
CA ILE A 401 15.22 -19.67 -4.87
C ILE A 401 14.79 -18.94 -6.14
N ARG A 402 13.78 -18.07 -6.01
CA ARG A 402 13.56 -16.97 -6.94
C ARG A 402 13.82 -15.64 -6.22
N TYR A 403 14.14 -14.62 -6.99
CA TYR A 403 14.15 -13.24 -6.50
C TYR A 403 13.60 -12.30 -7.56
N ASP A 404 12.87 -11.28 -7.12
CA ASP A 404 12.51 -10.14 -7.95
C ASP A 404 13.58 -9.07 -7.83
N TYR A 405 13.83 -8.40 -8.95
CA TYR A 405 14.84 -7.37 -9.09
C TYR A 405 14.32 -6.22 -9.97
N GLN A 406 14.65 -4.98 -9.59
CA GLN A 406 14.32 -3.78 -10.35
C GLN A 406 15.13 -2.57 -9.85
N SER A 407 15.26 -1.56 -10.70
CA SER A 407 15.77 -0.24 -10.36
C SER A 407 14.83 0.83 -10.91
N LEU A 408 15.20 2.11 -10.77
CA LEU A 408 14.43 3.20 -11.40
C LEU A 408 14.49 3.15 -12.94
N THR A 409 15.41 2.37 -13.52
CA THR A 409 15.63 2.22 -14.98
C THR A 409 15.44 0.78 -15.48
N THR A 410 15.52 -0.23 -14.60
CA THR A 410 15.36 -1.65 -14.96
C THR A 410 13.99 -2.19 -14.53
N PRO A 411 13.08 -2.54 -15.48
CA PRO A 411 11.76 -3.12 -15.18
C PRO A 411 11.81 -4.43 -14.39
N ARG A 412 10.75 -4.70 -13.61
CA ARG A 412 10.64 -5.86 -12.72
C ARG A 412 11.03 -7.16 -13.41
N SER A 413 12.06 -7.79 -12.89
CA SER A 413 12.70 -8.98 -13.43
C SER A 413 12.73 -10.08 -12.38
N THR A 414 12.03 -11.19 -12.62
CA THR A 414 12.05 -12.37 -11.75
C THR A 414 13.15 -13.32 -12.23
N PHE A 415 14.12 -13.57 -11.36
CA PHE A 415 15.22 -14.49 -11.60
C PHE A 415 15.02 -15.80 -10.83
N GLY A 416 15.40 -16.93 -11.45
CA GLY A 416 15.67 -18.19 -10.77
C GLY A 416 17.15 -18.25 -10.42
N TYR A 417 17.47 -18.66 -9.19
CA TYR A 417 18.84 -18.60 -8.66
C TYR A 417 19.26 -19.93 -8.03
N SER A 418 20.31 -20.54 -8.57
CA SER A 418 20.89 -21.78 -8.07
C SER A 418 21.73 -21.51 -6.81
N LEU A 419 21.32 -22.08 -5.68
CA LEU A 419 22.04 -21.97 -4.40
C LEU A 419 23.32 -22.81 -4.37
N ALA A 420 23.44 -23.78 -5.29
CA ALA A 420 24.61 -24.66 -5.41
C ALA A 420 25.66 -24.12 -6.39
N THR A 421 25.25 -23.65 -7.57
CA THR A 421 26.17 -23.19 -8.63
C THR A 421 26.30 -21.68 -8.73
N ARG A 422 25.47 -20.91 -8.00
CA ARG A 422 25.41 -19.43 -8.02
C ARG A 422 24.98 -18.82 -9.37
N GLU A 423 24.49 -19.65 -10.29
CA GLU A 423 23.97 -19.23 -11.59
C GLU A 423 22.61 -18.53 -11.44
N LYS A 424 22.46 -17.37 -12.09
CA LYS A 424 21.19 -16.63 -12.22
C LYS A 424 20.61 -16.79 -13.62
N ALA A 425 19.33 -17.14 -13.71
CA ALA A 425 18.58 -17.26 -14.96
C ALA A 425 17.36 -16.33 -14.91
N LEU A 426 17.21 -15.45 -15.92
CA LEU A 426 16.02 -14.61 -16.05
C LEU A 426 14.82 -15.50 -16.43
N LEU A 427 13.78 -15.53 -15.59
CA LEU A 427 12.55 -16.29 -15.85
C LEU A 427 11.52 -15.43 -16.58
N GLN A 428 11.42 -14.16 -16.18
CA GLN A 428 10.55 -13.18 -16.81
C GLN A 428 11.07 -11.77 -16.49
N GLN A 429 10.93 -10.86 -17.46
CA GLN A 429 10.96 -9.42 -17.23
C GLN A 429 9.61 -8.85 -17.65
N GLN A 430 9.08 -7.89 -16.88
CA GLN A 430 7.92 -7.10 -17.25
C GLN A 430 8.16 -6.42 -18.60
N LYS A 431 7.29 -6.62 -19.59
CA LYS A 431 7.33 -5.79 -20.79
C LYS A 431 6.74 -4.43 -20.46
N VAL A 432 7.37 -3.38 -20.96
CA VAL A 432 6.88 -2.00 -20.87
C VAL A 432 6.60 -1.55 -22.30
N GLY A 433 5.37 -1.12 -22.56
CA GLY A 433 5.01 -0.59 -23.86
C GLY A 433 5.41 0.88 -24.02
N GLY A 434 4.72 1.63 -24.88
CA GLY A 434 5.00 3.06 -25.11
C GLY A 434 6.39 3.38 -25.68
N GLY A 435 7.14 2.38 -26.16
CA GLY A 435 8.51 2.57 -26.68
C GLY A 435 9.59 2.77 -25.63
N PHE A 436 9.35 2.37 -24.36
CA PHE A 436 10.32 2.51 -23.28
C PHE A 436 11.68 1.84 -23.56
N ASP A 437 12.76 2.62 -23.42
CA ASP A 437 14.14 2.15 -23.40
C ASP A 437 14.83 2.69 -22.13
N GLY A 438 15.23 1.78 -21.23
CA GLY A 438 15.87 2.13 -19.96
C GLY A 438 17.21 2.85 -20.10
N THR A 439 17.86 2.78 -21.27
CA THR A 439 19.15 3.46 -21.53
C THR A 439 19.02 4.98 -21.75
N LEU A 440 17.80 5.49 -21.94
CA LEU A 440 17.52 6.93 -22.06
C LEU A 440 17.55 7.67 -20.71
N TYR A 441 17.64 6.94 -19.60
CA TYR A 441 17.53 7.48 -18.24
C TYR A 441 18.77 7.15 -17.41
N GLU A 442 19.16 8.07 -16.53
CA GLU A 442 20.27 7.89 -15.60
C GLU A 442 19.74 7.89 -14.16
N THR A 443 20.25 7.00 -13.30
CA THR A 443 19.90 6.95 -11.86
C THR A 443 21.12 7.18 -10.98
N LYS A 444 20.93 7.86 -9.84
CA LYS A 444 22.00 8.20 -8.89
C LYS A 444 21.55 8.02 -7.43
N ARG A 445 22.47 7.59 -6.58
CA ARG A 445 22.36 7.71 -5.11
C ARG A 445 22.99 9.04 -4.69
N LEU A 446 22.22 9.86 -4.00
CA LEU A 446 22.68 11.09 -3.36
C LEU A 446 22.46 10.98 -1.84
N TRP A 447 23.03 11.90 -1.08
CA TRP A 447 22.90 11.98 0.38
C TRP A 447 22.69 13.45 0.76
N ALA A 448 21.63 13.72 1.52
CA ALA A 448 21.36 15.04 2.09
C ALA A 448 21.68 14.99 3.58
N THR A 449 22.51 15.91 4.06
CA THR A 449 22.81 16.04 5.49
C THR A 449 21.64 16.75 6.19
N ALA A 450 20.89 16.03 7.03
CA ALA A 450 19.83 16.61 7.83
C ALA A 450 20.36 17.56 8.91
N GLN A 451 19.49 18.42 9.45
CA GLN A 451 19.83 19.44 10.47
C GLN A 451 20.53 18.90 11.74
N ASP A 452 20.37 17.62 12.09
CA ASP A 452 21.07 16.96 13.21
C ASP A 452 22.32 16.14 12.80
N GLY A 453 22.75 16.26 11.54
CA GLY A 453 23.92 15.57 10.98
C GLY A 453 23.66 14.13 10.51
N ALA A 454 22.40 13.70 10.41
CA ALA A 454 22.05 12.42 9.82
C ALA A 454 22.13 12.47 8.27
N GLU A 455 22.86 11.54 7.67
CA GLU A 455 22.95 11.41 6.21
C GLU A 455 21.71 10.68 5.66
N VAL A 456 20.75 11.45 5.13
CA VAL A 456 19.50 10.94 4.54
C VAL A 456 19.75 10.52 3.09
N PRO A 457 19.52 9.25 2.71
CA PRO A 457 19.69 8.83 1.32
C PRO A 457 18.64 9.44 0.40
N LEU A 458 19.03 9.69 -0.85
CA LEU A 458 18.18 10.10 -1.97
C LEU A 458 18.42 9.15 -3.15
N SER A 459 17.37 8.63 -3.77
CA SER A 459 17.46 7.95 -5.09
C SER A 459 16.81 8.83 -6.13
N ILE A 460 17.54 9.21 -7.18
CA ILE A 460 17.00 10.02 -8.28
C ILE A 460 17.05 9.29 -9.62
N VAL A 461 16.18 9.68 -10.54
CA VAL A 461 16.20 9.32 -11.96
C VAL A 461 15.72 10.48 -12.83
N TYR A 462 16.30 10.64 -14.02
CA TYR A 462 15.90 11.63 -15.02
C TYR A 462 16.23 11.14 -16.43
N ARG A 463 15.62 11.74 -17.46
CA ARG A 463 15.93 11.46 -18.87
C ARG A 463 17.17 12.24 -19.31
N THR A 464 18.21 11.52 -19.73
CA THR A 464 19.59 12.03 -19.88
C THR A 464 19.72 13.17 -20.89
N GLU A 465 18.98 13.11 -22.01
CA GLU A 465 19.04 14.13 -23.06
C GLU A 465 18.40 15.46 -22.65
N LEU A 466 17.37 15.40 -21.81
CA LEU A 466 16.58 16.56 -21.37
C LEU A 466 17.20 17.27 -20.16
N PHE A 467 17.73 16.50 -19.21
CA PHE A 467 18.22 17.00 -17.92
C PHE A 467 19.32 18.08 -18.03
N ARG A 468 19.17 19.17 -17.28
CA ARG A 468 20.18 20.24 -17.12
C ARG A 468 20.42 20.51 -15.64
N GLN A 469 21.65 20.35 -15.15
CA GLN A 469 21.96 20.65 -13.75
C GLN A 469 22.24 22.14 -13.52
N ASP A 470 21.24 22.97 -13.83
CA ASP A 470 21.24 24.43 -13.64
C ASP A 470 20.07 24.93 -12.76
N GLY A 471 19.16 24.03 -12.37
CA GLY A 471 17.97 24.31 -11.57
C GLY A 471 16.67 24.47 -12.38
N SER A 472 16.72 24.36 -13.72
CA SER A 472 15.55 24.58 -14.57
C SER A 472 14.58 23.40 -14.66
N ASN A 473 15.00 22.17 -14.34
CA ASN A 473 14.11 21.00 -14.46
C ASN A 473 13.00 21.08 -13.40
N PRO A 474 11.73 20.78 -13.75
CA PRO A 474 10.74 20.41 -12.75
C PRO A 474 11.17 19.10 -12.06
N CYS A 475 10.74 18.88 -10.82
CA CYS A 475 11.14 17.73 -10.03
C CYS A 475 9.98 17.21 -9.18
N LEU A 476 9.76 15.90 -9.19
CA LEU A 476 8.82 15.23 -8.30
C LEU A 476 9.58 14.52 -7.18
N LEU A 477 9.49 15.05 -5.95
CA LEU A 477 10.03 14.45 -4.73
C LEU A 477 8.96 13.61 -4.03
N TYR A 478 9.24 12.33 -3.79
CA TYR A 478 8.32 11.36 -3.19
C TYR A 478 8.89 10.75 -1.90
N SER A 479 8.03 10.51 -0.91
CA SER A 479 8.35 9.67 0.25
C SER A 479 7.09 9.23 1.03
N TYR A 480 7.30 8.48 2.11
CA TYR A 480 6.25 7.95 3.00
C TYR A 480 6.67 7.97 4.49
N GLY A 481 7.86 7.45 4.80
CA GLY A 481 8.54 7.64 6.09
C GLY A 481 7.75 7.31 7.36
N SER A 482 6.95 6.24 7.38
CA SER A 482 6.12 5.86 8.54
C SER A 482 5.97 4.33 8.68
N TYR A 483 5.65 3.84 9.89
CA TYR A 483 5.50 2.42 10.25
C TYR A 483 6.71 1.52 9.94
N GLY A 484 7.87 2.10 9.61
CA GLY A 484 9.02 1.39 9.11
C GLY A 484 8.88 0.89 7.66
N SER A 485 7.80 1.29 6.96
CA SER A 485 7.63 1.04 5.53
C SER A 485 8.70 1.81 4.75
N SER A 486 9.33 1.16 3.79
CA SER A 486 10.54 1.68 3.14
C SER A 486 10.26 2.12 1.69
N SER A 487 10.63 3.35 1.35
CA SER A 487 10.45 3.94 0.01
C SER A 487 11.54 3.46 -0.96
N MET A 488 11.55 2.16 -1.25
CA MET A 488 12.59 1.54 -2.09
C MET A 488 12.53 2.00 -3.56
N PRO A 489 13.67 2.06 -4.28
CA PRO A 489 13.74 2.57 -5.65
C PRO A 489 13.31 1.51 -6.69
N TYR A 490 12.01 1.20 -6.71
CA TYR A 490 11.41 0.25 -7.65
C TYR A 490 11.05 0.89 -9.00
N PHE A 491 10.89 0.06 -10.03
CA PHE A 491 10.52 0.55 -11.36
C PHE A 491 9.08 1.04 -11.40
N ASN A 492 8.89 2.35 -11.63
CA ASN A 492 7.56 2.96 -11.73
C ASN A 492 7.28 3.35 -13.18
N SER A 493 6.53 2.51 -13.89
CA SER A 493 6.19 2.74 -15.30
C SER A 493 5.35 4.00 -15.55
N SER A 494 4.63 4.50 -14.53
CA SER A 494 3.83 5.72 -14.66
C SER A 494 4.72 6.96 -14.74
N VAL A 495 5.71 7.07 -13.84
CA VAL A 495 6.63 8.22 -13.71
C VAL A 495 7.34 8.58 -15.03
N ILE A 496 7.51 7.62 -15.93
CA ILE A 496 8.11 7.82 -17.26
C ILE A 496 7.44 8.98 -18.02
N SER A 497 6.11 9.15 -17.93
CA SER A 497 5.40 10.30 -18.54
C SER A 497 5.90 11.67 -18.10
N LEU A 498 6.45 11.78 -16.90
CA LEU A 498 7.07 13.01 -16.37
C LEU A 498 8.54 13.10 -16.79
N LEU A 499 9.30 12.00 -16.76
CA LEU A 499 10.70 11.96 -17.19
C LEU A 499 10.83 12.32 -18.68
N ASP A 500 9.90 11.86 -19.51
CA ASP A 500 9.78 12.18 -20.94
C ASP A 500 9.44 13.66 -21.19
N ARG A 501 8.84 14.33 -20.19
CA ARG A 501 8.57 15.78 -20.15
C ARG A 501 9.63 16.56 -19.34
N GLY A 502 10.80 15.96 -19.12
CA GLY A 502 11.96 16.60 -18.51
C GLY A 502 11.96 16.70 -16.99
N PHE A 503 11.01 16.07 -16.28
CA PHE A 503 11.05 16.02 -14.82
C PHE A 503 12.23 15.17 -14.32
N VAL A 504 12.83 15.59 -13.21
CA VAL A 504 13.56 14.71 -12.30
C VAL A 504 12.54 13.99 -11.41
N TYR A 505 12.71 12.69 -11.17
CA TYR A 505 12.00 11.98 -10.09
C TYR A 505 12.99 11.64 -8.97
N ALA A 506 12.61 11.95 -7.74
CA ALA A 506 13.43 11.77 -6.56
C ALA A 506 12.65 11.06 -5.45
N ILE A 507 13.30 10.12 -4.77
CA ILE A 507 12.77 9.42 -3.60
C ILE A 507 13.68 9.73 -2.41
N ALA A 508 13.11 10.37 -1.38
CA ALA A 508 13.79 10.64 -0.12
C ALA A 508 13.58 9.48 0.87
N HIS A 509 14.69 8.89 1.33
CA HIS A 509 14.70 7.70 2.21
C HIS A 509 14.69 8.14 3.69
N ILE A 510 13.70 8.96 4.05
CA ILE A 510 13.60 9.70 5.32
C ILE A 510 13.38 8.83 6.57
N ARG A 511 13.71 9.36 7.75
CA ARG A 511 13.45 8.67 9.03
C ARG A 511 11.96 8.38 9.23
N GLY A 512 11.69 7.22 9.82
CA GLY A 512 10.36 6.62 9.93
C GLY A 512 10.15 5.46 8.94
N GLY A 513 10.98 5.34 7.90
CA GLY A 513 11.18 4.10 7.15
C GLY A 513 12.27 3.19 7.76
N GLN A 514 12.63 2.08 7.09
CA GLN A 514 13.67 1.13 7.53
C GLN A 514 14.75 0.89 6.46
N GLU A 515 15.07 1.90 5.67
CA GLU A 515 16.12 1.92 4.65
C GLU A 515 17.51 1.78 5.29
N MET A 516 17.72 2.47 6.41
CA MET A 516 18.93 2.38 7.24
C MET A 516 18.75 1.42 8.44
N GLY A 517 17.74 0.54 8.39
CA GLY A 517 17.41 -0.43 9.43
C GLY A 517 16.45 0.09 10.51
N ARG A 518 16.20 -0.73 11.55
CA ARG A 518 15.15 -0.49 12.55
C ARG A 518 15.31 0.83 13.31
N LYS A 519 16.56 1.23 13.61
CA LYS A 519 16.85 2.52 14.25
C LYS A 519 16.33 3.72 13.43
N TRP A 520 16.32 3.62 12.10
CA TRP A 520 15.81 4.68 11.21
C TRP A 520 14.31 4.95 11.39
N TYR A 521 13.56 3.89 11.71
CA TYR A 521 12.14 3.96 12.06
C TYR A 521 11.92 4.49 13.47
N GLU A 522 12.67 3.95 14.45
CA GLU A 522 12.63 4.41 15.84
C GLU A 522 13.15 5.85 16.04
N ASP A 523 13.86 6.40 15.06
CA ASP A 523 14.26 7.81 14.97
C ASP A 523 13.28 8.69 14.17
N GLY A 524 12.16 8.15 13.67
CA GLY A 524 11.12 8.87 12.92
C GLY A 524 9.69 8.49 13.30
N LYS A 525 9.47 8.10 14.56
CA LYS A 525 8.15 7.84 15.16
C LYS A 525 8.02 8.48 16.55
N LEU A 526 6.81 8.45 17.13
CA LEU A 526 6.52 8.98 18.48
C LEU A 526 7.11 10.39 18.68
N MET A 527 7.75 10.63 19.83
CA MET A 527 8.43 11.89 20.22
C MET A 527 9.62 12.31 19.34
N LYS A 528 9.90 11.60 18.24
CA LYS A 528 10.88 11.98 17.20
C LYS A 528 10.25 12.18 15.82
N LYS A 529 8.91 12.07 15.67
CA LYS A 529 8.25 12.10 14.36
C LYS A 529 8.59 13.32 13.48
N LYS A 530 8.96 14.46 14.05
CA LYS A 530 9.38 15.65 13.29
C LYS A 530 10.57 15.40 12.38
N ASN A 531 11.43 14.44 12.72
CA ASN A 531 12.56 14.03 11.87
C ASN A 531 12.10 13.59 10.47
N THR A 532 10.95 12.91 10.35
CA THR A 532 10.36 12.59 9.04
C THR A 532 10.11 13.84 8.18
N PHE A 533 9.66 14.94 8.79
CA PHE A 533 9.32 16.17 8.07
C PHE A 533 10.56 17.01 7.77
N THR A 534 11.51 17.11 8.71
CA THR A 534 12.78 17.84 8.50
C THR A 534 13.65 17.13 7.48
N ASP A 535 13.78 15.80 7.53
CA ASP A 535 14.53 15.02 6.54
C ASP A 535 14.01 15.26 5.12
N PHE A 536 12.68 15.35 4.95
CA PHE A 536 12.07 15.60 3.65
C PHE A 536 12.29 17.04 3.15
N ILE A 537 12.24 18.02 4.06
CA ILE A 537 12.57 19.42 3.79
C ILE A 537 14.05 19.58 3.42
N ASP A 538 14.94 18.95 4.19
CA ASP A 538 16.40 18.99 3.98
C ASP A 538 16.77 18.29 2.65
N CYS A 539 16.10 17.19 2.30
CA CYS A 539 16.18 16.57 0.96
C CYS A 539 15.68 17.49 -0.18
N GLY A 540 14.55 18.18 0.01
CA GLY A 540 14.02 19.12 -0.98
C GLY A 540 14.95 20.31 -1.20
N GLN A 541 15.45 20.90 -0.11
CA GLN A 541 16.43 21.99 -0.13
C GLN A 541 17.74 21.53 -0.80
N TYR A 542 18.24 20.33 -0.49
CA TYR A 542 19.42 19.77 -1.15
C TYR A 542 19.28 19.68 -2.68
N LEU A 543 18.10 19.30 -3.20
CA LEU A 543 17.86 19.22 -4.66
C LEU A 543 17.82 20.59 -5.34
N VAL A 544 17.34 21.62 -4.64
CA VAL A 544 17.38 23.02 -5.09
C VAL A 544 18.82 23.55 -5.06
N ASP A 545 19.51 23.42 -3.92
CA ASP A 545 20.86 23.94 -3.69
C ASP A 545 21.91 23.30 -4.63
N ASN A 546 21.71 22.03 -5.02
CA ASN A 546 22.55 21.31 -5.98
C ASN A 546 22.03 21.37 -7.43
N GLN A 547 21.13 22.30 -7.74
CA GLN A 547 20.67 22.63 -9.10
C GLN A 547 20.03 21.46 -9.88
N TYR A 548 19.44 20.49 -9.18
CA TYR A 548 18.55 19.50 -9.83
C TYR A 548 17.19 20.11 -10.19
N THR A 549 16.76 21.12 -9.44
CA THR A 549 15.50 21.85 -9.64
C THR A 549 15.57 23.22 -8.96
N SER A 550 14.44 23.92 -8.85
CA SER A 550 14.28 25.17 -8.11
C SER A 550 12.93 25.16 -7.37
N THR A 551 12.66 26.14 -6.49
CA THR A 551 11.37 26.25 -5.78
C THR A 551 10.19 26.35 -6.75
N GLU A 552 10.38 26.97 -7.92
CA GLU A 552 9.38 27.08 -8.99
C GLU A 552 9.15 25.77 -9.76
N GLY A 553 9.96 24.72 -9.54
CA GLY A 553 9.84 23.42 -10.20
C GLY A 553 9.68 22.22 -9.26
N LEU A 554 9.90 22.38 -7.96
CA LEU A 554 9.89 21.26 -6.99
C LEU A 554 8.47 20.94 -6.51
N PHE A 555 7.95 19.78 -6.93
CA PHE A 555 6.73 19.18 -6.40
C PHE A 555 7.03 18.16 -5.31
N ALA A 556 6.14 18.06 -4.32
CA ALA A 556 6.14 16.96 -3.36
C ALA A 556 4.91 16.05 -3.57
N MET A 557 5.08 14.73 -3.39
CA MET A 557 3.98 13.77 -3.38
C MET A 557 4.12 12.76 -2.24
N GLY A 558 2.98 12.46 -1.60
CA GLY A 558 2.88 11.43 -0.58
C GLY A 558 1.44 10.93 -0.45
N GLY A 559 1.29 9.66 -0.05
CA GLY A 559 -0.02 9.01 0.12
C GLY A 559 -0.23 8.49 1.54
N SER A 560 -1.47 8.53 2.05
CA SER A 560 -1.82 8.01 3.39
C SER A 560 -1.03 8.75 4.50
N ALA A 561 -0.23 8.05 5.32
CA ALA A 561 0.73 8.69 6.24
C ALA A 561 1.83 9.51 5.52
N GLY A 562 2.17 9.18 4.26
CA GLY A 562 2.96 10.06 3.39
C GLY A 562 2.20 11.33 2.99
N GLY A 563 0.86 11.29 2.95
CA GLY A 563 0.01 12.46 2.78
C GLY A 563 -0.03 13.35 4.03
N MET A 564 0.07 12.76 5.23
CA MET A 564 0.30 13.50 6.47
C MET A 564 1.64 14.25 6.45
N LEU A 565 2.70 13.59 5.95
CA LEU A 565 3.98 14.23 5.66
C LEU A 565 3.81 15.44 4.71
N MET A 566 3.03 15.32 3.62
CA MET A 566 2.76 16.45 2.71
C MET A 566 2.14 17.64 3.45
N GLY A 567 1.08 17.42 4.24
CA GLY A 567 0.45 18.49 5.02
C GLY A 567 1.38 19.12 6.07
N ALA A 568 2.22 18.31 6.72
CA ALA A 568 3.20 18.79 7.69
C ALA A 568 4.27 19.68 7.05
N VAL A 569 4.89 19.27 5.92
CA VAL A 569 5.91 20.08 5.26
C VAL A 569 5.33 21.33 4.59
N THR A 570 4.09 21.26 4.11
CA THR A 570 3.36 22.42 3.57
C THR A 570 3.16 23.53 4.63
N ASN A 571 2.92 23.15 5.89
CA ASN A 571 2.84 24.11 7.01
C ASN A 571 4.20 24.63 7.49
N MET A 572 5.30 23.89 7.24
CA MET A 572 6.64 24.24 7.73
C MET A 572 7.49 25.01 6.72
N ARG A 573 7.33 24.72 5.42
CA ARG A 573 8.03 25.33 4.28
C ARG A 573 7.08 25.48 3.09
N PRO A 574 6.02 26.32 3.18
CA PRO A 574 5.15 26.61 2.03
C PRO A 574 5.90 27.28 0.86
N ASP A 575 7.09 27.84 1.13
CA ASP A 575 8.00 28.50 0.19
C ASP A 575 8.91 27.56 -0.61
N LEU A 576 9.04 26.29 -0.23
CA LEU A 576 10.02 25.37 -0.82
C LEU A 576 9.51 24.65 -2.08
N PHE A 577 8.19 24.53 -2.24
CA PHE A 577 7.56 23.69 -3.25
C PHE A 577 6.73 24.52 -4.21
N LYS A 578 6.73 24.17 -5.51
CA LYS A 578 5.77 24.70 -6.49
C LYS A 578 4.38 24.12 -6.29
N GLY A 579 4.32 22.82 -5.94
CA GLY A 579 3.06 22.14 -5.71
C GLY A 579 3.15 20.89 -4.83
N ILE A 580 2.01 20.49 -4.29
CA ILE A 580 1.87 19.43 -3.29
C ILE A 580 0.74 18.49 -3.72
N ILE A 581 1.06 17.20 -3.88
CA ILE A 581 0.10 16.13 -4.18
C ILE A 581 -0.12 15.27 -2.94
N ALA A 582 -1.25 15.49 -2.27
CA ALA A 582 -1.60 14.81 -1.02
C ALA A 582 -2.67 13.74 -1.28
N ARG A 583 -2.26 12.49 -1.52
CA ARG A 583 -3.18 11.39 -1.87
C ARG A 583 -3.73 10.69 -0.62
N VAL A 584 -5.06 10.54 -0.51
CA VAL A 584 -5.76 9.99 0.68
C VAL A 584 -5.09 10.41 2.01
N PRO A 585 -4.85 11.72 2.25
CA PRO A 585 -3.88 12.17 3.23
C PRO A 585 -4.50 12.27 4.63
N TRP A 586 -3.79 11.76 5.63
CA TRP A 586 -4.20 11.89 7.02
C TRP A 586 -3.77 13.26 7.58
N MET A 587 -4.68 14.02 8.18
CA MET A 587 -4.48 15.45 8.44
C MET A 587 -4.97 15.90 9.84
N ASP A 588 -6.04 15.32 10.36
CA ASP A 588 -6.73 15.73 11.61
C ASP A 588 -6.26 14.90 12.82
N VAL A 589 -4.93 14.85 12.99
CA VAL A 589 -4.21 13.92 13.88
C VAL A 589 -4.76 13.91 15.31
N ILE A 590 -5.07 15.09 15.88
CA ILE A 590 -5.52 15.19 17.27
C ILE A 590 -6.98 14.77 17.45
N SER A 591 -7.86 15.07 16.49
CA SER A 591 -9.27 14.69 16.58
C SER A 591 -9.46 13.19 16.35
N ASP A 592 -8.74 12.62 15.38
CA ASP A 592 -8.81 11.21 15.04
C ASP A 592 -8.20 10.32 16.15
N MET A 593 -6.99 10.65 16.62
CA MET A 593 -6.32 9.85 17.64
C MET A 593 -7.01 9.92 19.03
N ARG A 594 -7.82 10.95 19.28
CA ARG A 594 -8.67 11.06 20.49
C ARG A 594 -10.06 10.42 20.33
N ASN A 595 -10.29 9.69 19.23
CA ASN A 595 -11.51 8.96 18.97
C ASN A 595 -11.23 7.45 18.75
N PRO A 596 -11.19 6.62 19.81
CA PRO A 596 -10.89 5.18 19.71
C PRO A 596 -11.98 4.34 19.03
N ASP A 597 -13.09 4.97 18.59
CA ASP A 597 -14.14 4.34 17.80
C ASP A 597 -13.89 4.41 16.28
N LEU A 598 -12.84 5.11 15.84
CA LEU A 598 -12.37 5.10 14.44
C LEU A 598 -11.49 3.88 14.14
N PRO A 599 -11.38 3.48 12.86
CA PRO A 599 -10.33 2.57 12.41
C PRO A 599 -8.92 3.06 12.77
N LEU A 600 -8.00 2.10 12.91
CA LEU A 600 -6.55 2.28 13.18
C LEU A 600 -6.15 3.00 14.48
N THR A 601 -6.87 4.03 14.94
CA THR A 601 -6.50 4.91 16.07
C THR A 601 -5.87 4.19 17.27
N THR A 602 -6.45 3.08 17.73
CA THR A 602 -5.95 2.34 18.89
C THR A 602 -4.71 1.48 18.60
N LEU A 603 -4.53 1.01 17.36
CA LEU A 603 -3.31 0.34 16.90
C LEU A 603 -2.12 1.32 16.79
N GLU A 604 -2.41 2.59 16.51
CA GLU A 604 -1.41 3.61 16.16
C GLU A 604 -0.91 4.47 17.35
N TYR A 605 -1.40 4.23 18.56
CA TYR A 605 -0.83 4.84 19.78
C TYR A 605 0.66 4.53 19.97
N GLU A 606 1.11 3.36 19.51
CA GLU A 606 2.53 3.01 19.51
C GLU A 606 3.31 3.55 18.30
N GLU A 607 2.66 4.22 17.33
CA GLU A 607 3.29 4.90 16.18
C GLU A 607 3.43 6.42 16.39
N TRP A 608 2.32 7.12 16.65
CA TRP A 608 2.28 8.58 16.77
C TRP A 608 2.44 9.07 18.20
N GLY A 609 1.86 8.32 19.15
CA GLY A 609 1.69 8.68 20.55
C GLY A 609 0.22 8.54 20.96
N ASN A 610 0.00 8.46 22.28
CA ASN A 610 -1.34 8.41 22.87
C ASN A 610 -1.77 9.82 23.30
N PRO A 611 -2.69 10.51 22.60
CA PRO A 611 -3.08 11.89 22.92
C PRO A 611 -3.99 12.02 24.16
N TYR A 612 -4.20 10.94 24.92
CA TYR A 612 -4.68 11.02 26.31
C TYR A 612 -3.54 11.22 27.33
N GLU A 613 -2.28 11.14 26.90
CA GLU A 613 -1.08 11.54 27.65
C GLU A 613 -0.66 12.95 27.18
N LYS A 614 -0.36 13.88 28.12
CA LYS A 614 -0.19 15.30 27.77
C LYS A 614 1.04 15.54 26.91
N GLU A 615 2.15 14.88 27.22
CA GLU A 615 3.42 15.02 26.54
C GLU A 615 3.31 14.57 25.07
N ALA A 616 2.58 13.48 24.81
CA ALA A 616 2.27 13.01 23.46
C ALA A 616 1.30 13.97 22.75
N TYR A 617 0.24 14.43 23.43
CA TYR A 617 -0.71 15.41 22.89
C TYR A 617 -0.01 16.71 22.45
N ASP A 618 0.77 17.34 23.34
CA ASP A 618 1.52 18.57 23.06
C ASP A 618 2.46 18.38 21.86
N TYR A 619 3.14 17.24 21.79
CA TYR A 619 4.07 16.94 20.72
C TYR A 619 3.34 16.70 19.38
N MET A 620 2.31 15.87 19.34
CA MET A 620 1.46 15.62 18.15
C MET A 620 0.81 16.90 17.65
N LEU A 621 0.26 17.72 18.55
CA LEU A 621 -0.37 19.00 18.23
C LEU A 621 0.64 19.98 17.62
N SER A 622 1.93 19.86 17.95
CA SER A 622 3.00 20.71 17.40
C SER A 622 3.50 20.30 16.00
N TRP A 623 2.86 19.33 15.33
CA TRP A 623 3.07 19.02 13.91
C TRP A 623 1.82 18.59 13.13
N SER A 624 0.70 18.25 13.79
CA SER A 624 -0.60 17.92 13.18
C SER A 624 -0.96 18.86 12.01
N PRO A 625 -1.12 18.35 10.77
CA PRO A 625 -1.31 19.19 9.60
C PRO A 625 -2.55 20.08 9.67
N TYR A 626 -3.70 19.55 10.11
CA TYR A 626 -4.92 20.33 10.24
C TYR A 626 -4.80 21.40 11.32
N ASP A 627 -4.25 21.07 12.49
CA ASP A 627 -4.16 22.03 13.59
C ASP A 627 -3.17 23.17 13.31
N ASN A 628 -2.10 22.92 12.53
CA ASN A 628 -1.01 23.88 12.30
C ASN A 628 -1.15 24.80 11.08
N VAL A 629 -2.23 24.70 10.30
CA VAL A 629 -2.49 25.65 9.19
C VAL A 629 -2.55 27.08 9.73
N LYS A 630 -1.77 27.98 9.09
CA LYS A 630 -1.62 29.41 9.43
C LYS A 630 -1.64 30.25 8.14
N PRO A 631 -1.89 31.57 8.23
CA PRO A 631 -1.83 32.46 7.07
C PRO A 631 -0.48 32.41 6.36
N ALA A 632 -0.48 31.97 5.11
CA ALA A 632 0.71 31.84 4.26
C ALA A 632 0.31 31.86 2.78
N ALA A 633 1.25 32.20 1.89
CA ALA A 633 1.09 31.91 0.47
C ALA A 633 1.36 30.41 0.27
N PHE A 634 0.30 29.62 0.13
CA PHE A 634 0.43 28.18 -0.09
C PHE A 634 0.71 27.87 -1.57
N PRO A 635 1.47 26.80 -1.85
CA PRO A 635 1.75 26.33 -3.21
C PRO A 635 0.51 25.68 -3.84
N ALA A 636 0.61 25.28 -5.11
CA ALA A 636 -0.46 24.58 -5.82
C ALA A 636 -0.75 23.22 -5.18
N ILE A 637 -1.93 23.03 -4.60
CA ILE A 637 -2.31 21.82 -3.84
C ILE A 637 -3.37 21.02 -4.59
N LEU A 638 -3.12 19.72 -4.76
CA LEU A 638 -4.12 18.74 -5.20
C LEU A 638 -4.22 17.62 -4.17
N ALA A 639 -5.33 17.60 -3.43
CA ALA A 639 -5.67 16.53 -2.49
C ALA A 639 -6.58 15.47 -3.16
N THR A 640 -6.41 14.20 -2.82
CA THR A 640 -7.39 13.14 -3.17
C THR A 640 -7.92 12.42 -1.93
N GLY A 641 -9.11 11.82 -2.03
CA GLY A 641 -9.74 11.04 -0.96
C GLY A 641 -10.74 10.03 -1.51
N GLY A 642 -11.16 9.06 -0.71
CA GLY A 642 -12.23 8.11 -1.05
C GLY A 642 -13.32 8.09 0.02
N LEU A 643 -14.60 8.17 -0.38
CA LEU A 643 -15.73 8.21 0.56
C LEU A 643 -15.82 6.95 1.44
N ASN A 644 -15.44 5.79 0.88
CA ASN A 644 -15.45 4.50 1.58
C ASN A 644 -14.07 4.15 2.18
N ASP A 645 -13.16 5.12 2.31
CA ASP A 645 -11.83 4.89 2.85
C ASP A 645 -11.89 4.66 4.37
N THR A 646 -11.47 3.46 4.80
CA THR A 646 -11.41 3.02 6.19
C THR A 646 -9.99 3.02 6.77
N GLN A 647 -8.99 3.45 6.01
CA GLN A 647 -7.62 3.68 6.48
C GLN A 647 -7.38 5.17 6.76
N VAL A 648 -7.87 6.05 5.88
CA VAL A 648 -7.86 7.50 6.08
C VAL A 648 -9.21 8.09 5.68
N LEU A 649 -10.02 8.42 6.69
CA LEU A 649 -11.41 8.85 6.49
C LEU A 649 -11.46 10.15 5.66
N TYR A 650 -12.35 10.19 4.65
CA TYR A 650 -12.48 11.28 3.65
C TYR A 650 -12.54 12.70 4.22
N HIS A 651 -12.99 12.88 5.47
CA HIS A 651 -13.07 14.18 6.12
C HIS A 651 -11.69 14.80 6.38
N ASN A 652 -10.61 13.99 6.45
CA ASN A 652 -9.24 14.46 6.61
C ASN A 652 -8.81 15.45 5.51
N PRO A 653 -8.77 15.08 4.21
CA PRO A 653 -8.48 16.03 3.14
C PRO A 653 -9.55 17.13 3.02
N ALA A 654 -10.84 16.80 3.18
CA ALA A 654 -11.93 17.77 3.02
C ALA A 654 -11.79 18.97 4.00
N LYS A 655 -11.58 18.69 5.29
CA LYS A 655 -11.41 19.72 6.34
C LYS A 655 -10.09 20.48 6.17
N TRP A 656 -9.02 19.79 5.80
CA TRP A 656 -7.71 20.40 5.56
C TRP A 656 -7.75 21.40 4.40
N VAL A 657 -8.33 21.03 3.25
CA VAL A 657 -8.46 21.92 2.08
C VAL A 657 -9.28 23.17 2.41
N GLN A 658 -10.37 23.04 3.17
CA GLN A 658 -11.16 24.19 3.63
C GLN A 658 -10.33 25.15 4.50
N LYS A 659 -9.58 24.61 5.48
CA LYS A 659 -8.74 25.43 6.37
C LYS A 659 -7.54 26.07 5.64
N ILE A 660 -6.94 25.37 4.68
CA ILE A 660 -5.91 25.92 3.78
C ILE A 660 -6.48 27.08 2.97
N ARG A 661 -7.65 26.92 2.33
CA ARG A 661 -8.28 27.99 1.53
C ARG A 661 -8.61 29.24 2.35
N GLU A 662 -9.05 29.11 3.60
CA GLU A 662 -9.27 30.27 4.49
C GLU A 662 -7.96 31.00 4.83
N ASN A 663 -6.83 30.29 4.86
CA ASN A 663 -5.53 30.82 5.27
C ASN A 663 -4.59 31.13 4.09
N ASN A 664 -4.99 30.89 2.84
CA ASN A 664 -4.13 31.14 1.69
C ASN A 664 -4.06 32.63 1.37
N THR A 665 -2.88 33.21 1.49
CA THR A 665 -2.58 34.59 1.08
C THR A 665 -1.93 34.67 -0.31
N GLY A 666 -1.75 33.53 -0.98
CA GLY A 666 -1.27 33.39 -2.35
C GLY A 666 -2.43 33.25 -3.35
N THR A 667 -2.08 32.91 -4.59
CA THR A 667 -3.04 32.78 -5.71
C THR A 667 -3.08 31.37 -6.32
N GLU A 668 -2.23 30.46 -5.86
CA GLU A 668 -2.11 29.10 -6.43
C GLU A 668 -3.35 28.24 -6.09
N PRO A 669 -3.75 27.31 -6.98
CA PRO A 669 -4.98 26.54 -6.83
C PRO A 669 -4.89 25.55 -5.67
N VAL A 670 -6.00 25.38 -4.94
CA VAL A 670 -6.15 24.39 -3.85
C VAL A 670 -7.37 23.52 -4.13
N LEU A 671 -7.13 22.34 -4.70
CA LEU A 671 -8.13 21.44 -5.27
C LEU A 671 -8.30 20.17 -4.42
N PHE A 672 -9.50 19.58 -4.46
CA PHE A 672 -9.82 18.31 -3.81
C PHE A 672 -10.65 17.40 -4.72
N LYS A 673 -10.18 16.17 -4.94
CA LYS A 673 -10.92 15.12 -5.65
C LYS A 673 -11.34 14.02 -4.69
N CYS A 674 -12.64 13.89 -4.43
CA CYS A 674 -13.20 12.83 -3.60
C CYS A 674 -13.82 11.74 -4.46
N ASN A 675 -13.24 10.54 -4.47
CA ASN A 675 -13.85 9.40 -5.13
C ASN A 675 -15.08 8.92 -4.33
N MET A 676 -16.27 9.13 -4.89
CA MET A 676 -17.57 8.82 -4.25
C MET A 676 -17.94 7.33 -4.29
N GLY A 677 -17.08 6.46 -4.83
CA GLY A 677 -17.29 5.01 -4.92
C GLY A 677 -16.19 4.15 -4.27
N ALA A 678 -14.98 4.69 -4.11
CA ALA A 678 -13.81 3.95 -3.64
C ALA A 678 -13.44 4.22 -2.17
N GLY A 679 -12.70 3.27 -1.59
CA GLY A 679 -11.85 3.47 -0.41
C GLY A 679 -10.36 3.42 -0.76
N HIS A 680 -9.48 3.42 0.24
CA HIS A 680 -8.03 3.77 0.20
C HIS A 680 -7.24 3.58 -1.10
N ALA A 681 -7.32 2.42 -1.75
CA ALA A 681 -6.57 2.13 -2.98
C ALA A 681 -7.16 2.74 -4.28
N GLY A 682 -8.24 3.52 -4.21
CA GLY A 682 -8.92 4.09 -5.38
C GLY A 682 -9.70 3.06 -6.21
N GLU A 683 -9.91 3.36 -7.49
CA GLU A 683 -10.54 2.47 -8.47
C GLU A 683 -9.84 1.12 -8.54
N SER A 684 -10.60 0.01 -8.61
CA SER A 684 -10.03 -1.34 -8.51
C SER A 684 -9.49 -1.93 -9.82
N GLY A 685 -9.76 -1.31 -10.97
CA GLY A 685 -9.26 -1.74 -12.29
C GLY A 685 -7.86 -1.22 -12.61
N ARG A 686 -7.02 -2.03 -13.29
CA ARG A 686 -5.64 -1.64 -13.66
C ARG A 686 -5.55 -0.45 -14.63
N PHE A 687 -6.57 -0.23 -15.46
CA PHE A 687 -6.68 0.90 -16.37
C PHE A 687 -7.49 2.04 -15.73
N ALA A 688 -8.64 1.75 -15.10
CA ALA A 688 -9.45 2.73 -14.40
C ALA A 688 -8.64 3.60 -13.40
N SER A 689 -7.72 2.98 -12.65
CA SER A 689 -6.80 3.66 -11.71
C SER A 689 -5.78 4.60 -12.37
N GLN A 690 -5.48 4.47 -13.66
CA GLN A 690 -4.58 5.39 -14.36
C GLN A 690 -5.19 6.79 -14.54
N LYS A 691 -6.52 6.94 -14.47
CA LYS A 691 -7.19 8.24 -14.64
C LYS A 691 -6.87 9.23 -13.53
N GLU A 692 -6.80 8.77 -12.27
CA GLU A 692 -6.33 9.62 -11.15
C GLU A 692 -4.85 10.02 -11.36
N THR A 693 -4.03 9.09 -11.84
CA THR A 693 -2.60 9.34 -12.10
C THR A 693 -2.42 10.36 -13.24
N ALA A 694 -3.18 10.25 -14.33
CA ALA A 694 -3.18 11.20 -15.44
C ALA A 694 -3.63 12.60 -15.00
N MET A 695 -4.71 12.70 -14.21
CA MET A 695 -5.19 13.96 -13.62
C MET A 695 -4.12 14.63 -12.74
N ILE A 696 -3.47 13.86 -11.86
CA ILE A 696 -2.38 14.35 -11.00
C ILE A 696 -1.17 14.81 -11.83
N TYR A 697 -0.83 14.09 -12.90
CA TYR A 697 0.32 14.41 -13.74
C TYR A 697 0.05 15.63 -14.63
N ALA A 698 -1.15 15.74 -15.21
CA ALA A 698 -1.57 16.90 -15.98
C ALA A 698 -1.53 18.18 -15.13
N PHE A 699 -1.99 18.11 -13.88
CA PHE A 699 -1.86 19.20 -12.91
C PHE A 699 -0.40 19.61 -12.68
N MET A 700 0.52 18.67 -12.42
CA MET A 700 1.94 19.02 -12.21
C MET A 700 2.60 19.63 -13.46
N VAL A 701 2.25 19.15 -14.66
CA VAL A 701 2.77 19.66 -15.95
C VAL A 701 2.23 21.06 -16.27
N ASP A 702 0.94 21.29 -16.00
CA ASP A 702 0.25 22.58 -16.13
C ASP A 702 0.86 23.66 -15.23
N GLN A 703 1.13 23.32 -13.95
CA GLN A 703 1.65 24.28 -12.96
C GLN A 703 3.11 24.73 -13.22
N VAL A 704 3.84 24.09 -14.15
CA VAL A 704 5.14 24.59 -14.67
C VAL A 704 5.07 25.09 -16.12
N GLY A 705 3.87 25.22 -16.69
CA GLY A 705 3.64 25.77 -18.02
C GLY A 705 4.21 24.93 -19.16
N ALA A 706 4.44 23.62 -18.96
CA ALA A 706 5.05 22.73 -19.94
C ALA A 706 4.10 22.27 -21.06
N LEU A 707 3.12 23.11 -21.40
CA LEU A 707 2.26 22.99 -22.58
C LEU A 707 2.96 23.67 -23.77
N ALA A 708 3.88 22.94 -24.40
CA ALA A 708 4.49 23.31 -25.67
C ALA A 708 3.96 22.41 -26.79
N ASP A 709 3.58 23.02 -27.93
CA ASP A 709 2.99 22.36 -29.11
C ASP A 709 3.93 21.38 -29.84
#